data_AF-A0A118KL46-F1
#
_entry.id   AF-A0A118KL46-F1
#
_cell.length_a   1.000
_cell.length_b   1.000
_cell.length_c   1.000
_cell.angle_alpha   90.00
_cell.angle_beta   90.00
_cell.angle_gamma   90.00
#
_symmetry.space_group_name_H-M   'P 1'
#
loop_
_entity.id
_entity.type
_entity.pdbx_description
1 polymer ?
#
loop_
_entity_poly.entity_id
_entity_poly.type
_entity_poly.pdbx_seq_one_letter_code
_entity_poly.pdbx_strand_id
1 'polypeptide(L)'
;MLNSLFTFPCPGAQAEVLLNLSPDLVHVAPELTEQRLLDVIAEHERIRTREFWEHSLLAEDERGSWIVAFKTRRDPKGHPAPAYLQSNALQRVAGRPLKGAELTSYLRRLPLAEQRERVMAVLPASRSELAGVLVYSPPAFAPDFREMLAEAGTPQSFVHHLAKALRGLRNPPYHAPRYLELMYMLWARNYILFPAGLRAWTVRQKWEVLRNDRYTGDKAPLVKLVTEALRGTDTSEFQSRTYGLLTASSLTLAGELSLELIDAYEAALMAETEQLEGNALHSAKSFVTRTAQVFRLLFNQAHPALAVARTQTRSSKAAKPAELVKTSGEFLWLGVASPELSGWGDLMRRYVGQLTTARIAGQVSRLNYFADFLLSLENPPGSPLELDRPRHIYDATLTNDATYSEYLRKRLEKSAANAALSLLRRFLDWYADYLLATGAEEAATFKNPILTTDTLGKGGRDSRGQTARNALPSYVIEEMKSLLIDDDFAFGKSHGSHYVRVLDNTTGKPVRVWFPAATVCLYLMLEAPIRSHQARWMDSGELDELVYEASTNRLVKNASVHAIAGRREAVLRLQHDALRKTDWFGLWVNTNKTAKYDEVEPGYSIPYVSDQLVSYLKMMRAWQQRYNTPMAAPIPYYGEKHSAEERERIQAKGPQVTPIFRDPAKNRHDAPITYDRLATFYTNALAEVQERIKRKHGHDIQLVSEDENGELKWAVDLHTLRVSGITAMIESGVPLEVVSQFVAGHTTLVMTLHYLRYSPLKLQKMLKEAHEKASENVDFVGSESFMQNLDAFAPYLLGQEGAGQGPGLGALREKTGIITITSEGICPGTSCSTGGPLDSTRVQHGPVPGGQRCGLCRYWITGPAHLLGQVAAVNNLAYTIRKKGLEVAQLNDERLDAEDVGNQKKARQIRDRVDVLNRELAIDIEEWTARYRYAEQSVSQLNAYLEAKAKVDGNNLPVPLLTAGTASELKVTLEEAHEFALLDQITQMADFVTGFRNREAELEKNTILSRMLAANGVKPFLLTLSDEHAHEAGNLLSALLLQQVKHRDLDDVLSGRTKLSAYPQLTEKLKALETATDTGELLALQSELLSLGENEQTLTHNNEETFA
;
A
#
# COMPACT_ATOMS: atom_id res chain seq x y z
N MET A 1 -7.37 -58.74 -19.72
CA MET A 1 -7.12 -58.42 -18.30
C MET A 1 -5.79 -57.69 -18.24
N LEU A 2 -5.80 -56.36 -18.31
CA LEU A 2 -4.58 -55.54 -18.23
C LEU A 2 -4.21 -55.40 -16.74
N ASN A 3 -2.99 -55.79 -16.37
CA ASN A 3 -2.46 -55.60 -15.02
C ASN A 3 -2.63 -54.14 -14.59
N SER A 4 -3.56 -53.89 -13.67
CA SER A 4 -3.83 -52.56 -13.09
C SER A 4 -3.07 -52.32 -11.79
N LEU A 5 -2.10 -53.20 -11.50
CA LEU A 5 -1.22 -53.13 -10.33
C LEU A 5 0.11 -52.55 -10.78
N PHE A 6 0.52 -51.45 -10.14
CA PHE A 6 1.75 -50.74 -10.42
C PHE A 6 2.67 -50.81 -9.21
N THR A 7 3.97 -50.80 -9.46
CA THR A 7 5.00 -50.88 -8.42
C THR A 7 5.84 -49.62 -8.45
N PHE A 8 6.10 -49.04 -7.27
CA PHE A 8 6.85 -47.80 -7.12
C PHE A 8 7.98 -47.99 -6.10
N PRO A 9 9.19 -47.44 -6.37
CA PRO A 9 10.30 -47.51 -5.44
C PRO A 9 10.08 -46.58 -4.23
N CYS A 10 10.51 -47.02 -3.04
CA CYS A 10 10.54 -46.21 -1.83
C CYS A 10 11.80 -45.32 -1.78
N PRO A 11 11.70 -44.03 -1.41
CA PRO A 11 12.87 -43.18 -1.23
C PRO A 11 13.71 -43.63 -0.02
N GLY A 12 14.89 -44.20 -0.27
CA GLY A 12 15.86 -44.56 0.77
C GLY A 12 15.75 -45.98 1.33
N ALA A 13 14.87 -46.83 0.79
CA ALA A 13 14.76 -48.25 1.14
C ALA A 13 14.64 -49.14 -0.11
N GLN A 14 15.06 -50.40 -0.03
CA GLN A 14 14.86 -51.41 -1.09
C GLN A 14 13.42 -51.97 -1.15
N ALA A 15 12.50 -51.40 -0.36
CA ALA A 15 11.11 -51.82 -0.34
C ALA A 15 10.32 -51.21 -1.51
N GLU A 16 9.42 -51.99 -2.11
CA GLU A 16 8.54 -51.56 -3.19
C GLU A 16 7.10 -51.36 -2.69
N VAL A 17 6.45 -50.29 -3.16
CA VAL A 17 5.05 -49.99 -2.84
C VAL A 17 4.18 -50.34 -4.04
N LEU A 18 3.17 -51.17 -3.80
CA LEU A 18 2.18 -51.55 -4.81
C LEU A 18 1.00 -50.57 -4.79
N LEU A 19 0.45 -50.26 -5.97
CA LEU A 19 -0.75 -49.43 -6.15
C LEU A 19 -1.74 -50.14 -7.08
N ASN A 20 -2.95 -50.36 -6.60
CA ASN A 20 -4.06 -50.93 -7.37
C ASN A 20 -4.93 -49.82 -7.96
N LEU A 21 -4.71 -49.52 -9.24
CA LEU A 21 -5.51 -48.55 -10.01
C LEU A 21 -6.73 -49.16 -10.69
N SER A 22 -7.07 -50.41 -10.37
CA SER A 22 -8.28 -51.02 -10.92
C SER A 22 -9.53 -50.21 -10.48
N PRO A 23 -10.50 -49.96 -11.37
CA PRO A 23 -11.75 -49.30 -10.99
C PRO A 23 -12.55 -50.17 -10.01
N ASP A 24 -12.46 -51.49 -10.20
CA ASP A 24 -13.37 -52.46 -9.59
C ASP A 24 -12.66 -53.76 -9.16
N LEU A 25 -11.40 -53.99 -9.50
CA LEU A 25 -10.59 -55.14 -9.04
C LEU A 25 -10.14 -55.01 -7.58
N VAL A 26 -10.49 -55.90 -6.64
CA VAL A 26 -9.70 -56.04 -5.40
C VAL A 26 -8.50 -56.92 -5.73
N HIS A 27 -7.30 -56.43 -5.48
CA HIS A 27 -6.10 -57.25 -5.61
C HIS A 27 -5.93 -58.11 -4.37
N VAL A 28 -5.65 -59.39 -4.55
CA VAL A 28 -5.38 -60.36 -3.47
C VAL A 28 -3.94 -60.83 -3.63
N ALA A 29 -3.14 -60.65 -2.59
CA ALA A 29 -1.74 -61.00 -2.59
C ALA A 29 -1.57 -62.53 -2.56
N PRO A 30 -0.58 -63.10 -3.27
CA PRO A 30 -0.34 -64.56 -3.29
C PRO A 30 -0.01 -65.13 -1.91
N GLU A 31 0.42 -64.30 -0.97
CA GLU A 31 0.74 -64.63 0.41
C GLU A 31 -0.50 -64.97 1.26
N LEU A 32 -1.72 -64.67 0.78
CA LEU A 32 -2.96 -64.97 1.49
C LEU A 32 -3.34 -66.45 1.34
N THR A 33 -2.82 -67.28 2.25
CA THR A 33 -3.23 -68.68 2.38
C THR A 33 -4.52 -68.82 3.19
N GLU A 34 -5.19 -69.96 3.07
CA GLU A 34 -6.40 -70.28 3.85
C GLU A 34 -6.15 -70.19 5.36
N GLN A 35 -5.02 -70.72 5.84
CA GLN A 35 -4.64 -70.64 7.25
C GLN A 35 -4.52 -69.19 7.74
N ARG A 36 -3.83 -68.32 6.98
CA ARG A 36 -3.66 -66.91 7.34
C ARG A 36 -5.00 -66.18 7.35
N LEU A 37 -5.91 -66.52 6.44
CA LEU A 37 -7.25 -65.95 6.41
C LEU A 37 -8.07 -66.39 7.63
N LEU A 38 -7.99 -67.67 8.03
CA LEU A 38 -8.64 -68.19 9.25
C LEU A 38 -8.10 -67.51 10.51
N ASP A 39 -6.79 -67.27 10.59
CA ASP A 39 -6.18 -66.56 11.72
C ASP A 39 -6.72 -65.12 11.84
N VAL A 40 -6.85 -64.40 10.71
CA VAL A 40 -7.42 -63.05 10.68
C VAL A 40 -8.91 -63.06 11.02
N ILE A 41 -9.68 -64.07 10.58
CA ILE A 41 -11.08 -64.24 10.97
C ILE A 41 -11.21 -64.45 12.48
N ALA A 42 -10.40 -65.33 13.07
CA ALA A 42 -10.42 -65.58 14.51
C ALA A 42 -10.06 -64.32 15.32
N GLU A 43 -9.10 -63.53 14.83
CA GLU A 43 -8.75 -62.26 15.44
C GLU A 43 -9.89 -61.23 15.34
N HIS A 44 -10.55 -61.11 14.17
CA HIS A 44 -11.71 -60.24 13.97
C HIS A 44 -12.82 -60.57 14.97
N GLU A 45 -13.16 -61.86 15.11
CA GLU A 45 -14.17 -62.34 16.06
C GLU A 45 -13.83 -61.96 17.50
N ARG A 46 -12.57 -62.12 17.90
CA ARG A 46 -12.08 -61.77 19.24
C ARG A 46 -12.15 -60.26 19.50
N ILE A 47 -11.66 -59.44 18.56
CA ILE A 47 -11.71 -57.97 18.66
C ILE A 47 -13.16 -57.53 18.78
N ARG A 48 -14.05 -58.10 17.96
CA ARG A 48 -15.44 -57.67 17.95
C ARG A 48 -16.18 -58.06 19.23
N THR A 49 -15.96 -59.27 19.71
CA THR A 49 -16.51 -59.77 20.97
C THR A 49 -16.11 -58.86 22.12
N ARG A 50 -14.82 -58.49 22.20
CA ARG A 50 -14.30 -57.57 23.21
C ARG A 50 -14.93 -56.17 23.09
N GLU A 51 -15.04 -55.63 21.89
CA GLU A 51 -15.64 -54.31 21.67
C GLU A 51 -17.11 -54.26 22.10
N PHE A 52 -17.89 -55.29 21.79
CA PHE A 52 -19.26 -55.39 22.26
C PHE A 52 -19.35 -55.48 23.79
N TRP A 53 -18.44 -56.22 24.44
CA TRP A 53 -18.36 -56.27 25.90
C TRP A 53 -18.09 -54.89 26.50
N GLU A 54 -17.02 -54.23 26.06
CA GLU A 54 -16.55 -52.95 26.60
C GLU A 54 -17.57 -51.82 26.39
N HIS A 55 -18.12 -51.70 25.19
CA HIS A 55 -18.96 -50.55 24.83
C HIS A 55 -20.46 -50.77 25.04
N SER A 56 -20.95 -52.02 24.97
CA SER A 56 -22.39 -52.30 25.09
C SER A 56 -22.77 -52.95 26.42
N LEU A 57 -21.96 -53.85 26.97
CA LEU A 57 -22.33 -54.60 28.18
C LEU A 57 -21.85 -53.94 29.48
N LEU A 58 -20.67 -53.30 29.47
CA LEU A 58 -20.10 -52.64 30.66
C LEU A 58 -20.58 -51.19 30.86
N ALA A 59 -21.34 -50.65 29.90
CA ALA A 59 -21.98 -49.34 30.02
C ALA A 59 -22.97 -49.33 31.20
N GLU A 60 -23.08 -48.20 31.89
CA GLU A 60 -24.08 -48.02 32.96
C GLU A 60 -25.48 -47.89 32.34
N ASP A 61 -26.48 -48.53 32.95
CA ASP A 61 -27.86 -48.43 32.49
C ASP A 61 -28.51 -47.14 33.01
N GLU A 62 -29.28 -46.47 32.15
CA GLU A 62 -29.93 -45.18 32.48
C GLU A 62 -30.92 -45.25 33.66
N ARG A 63 -31.36 -46.46 34.05
CA ARG A 63 -32.43 -46.67 35.04
C ARG A 63 -31.93 -47.11 36.42
N GLY A 64 -30.61 -47.17 36.66
CA GLY A 64 -30.06 -47.40 38.00
C GLY A 64 -28.57 -47.72 38.05
N SER A 65 -28.07 -48.00 39.26
CA SER A 65 -26.64 -48.23 39.57
C SER A 65 -26.13 -49.62 39.15
N TRP A 66 -26.41 -50.04 37.92
CA TRP A 66 -25.94 -51.31 37.36
C TRP A 66 -25.60 -51.20 35.87
N ILE A 67 -24.81 -52.15 35.37
CA ILE A 67 -24.40 -52.18 33.96
C ILE A 67 -25.46 -52.84 33.05
N VAL A 68 -25.45 -52.47 31.77
CA VAL A 68 -26.38 -52.92 30.73
C VAL A 68 -26.39 -54.45 30.57
N ALA A 69 -25.29 -55.14 30.89
CA ALA A 69 -25.22 -56.60 30.91
C ALA A 69 -26.34 -57.28 31.73
N PHE A 70 -26.87 -56.62 32.76
CA PHE A 70 -27.93 -57.12 33.65
C PHE A 70 -29.33 -56.61 33.29
N LYS A 71 -29.49 -56.03 32.11
CA LYS A 71 -30.79 -55.60 31.59
C LYS A 71 -31.67 -56.82 31.32
N THR A 72 -32.97 -56.67 31.61
CA THR A 72 -33.98 -57.71 31.40
C THR A 72 -34.96 -57.29 30.32
N ARG A 73 -35.31 -58.22 29.42
CA ARG A 73 -36.34 -58.07 28.39
C ARG A 73 -37.53 -58.96 28.75
N ARG A 74 -38.76 -58.54 28.41
CA ARG A 74 -39.93 -59.42 28.51
C ARG A 74 -39.89 -60.46 27.39
N ASP A 75 -39.98 -61.74 27.75
CA ASP A 75 -40.12 -62.83 26.80
C ASP A 75 -41.52 -62.82 26.15
N PRO A 76 -41.80 -63.65 25.12
CA PRO A 76 -43.12 -63.72 24.47
C PRO A 76 -44.27 -64.11 25.40
N LYS A 77 -43.97 -64.66 26.60
CA LYS A 77 -44.93 -65.05 27.64
C LYS A 77 -45.05 -63.99 28.74
N GLY A 78 -44.34 -62.87 28.64
CA GLY A 78 -44.40 -61.73 29.56
C GLY A 78 -43.44 -61.81 30.76
N HIS A 79 -42.60 -62.85 30.88
CA HIS A 79 -41.66 -63.00 31.99
C HIS A 79 -40.37 -62.20 31.77
N PRO A 80 -39.75 -61.65 32.83
CA PRO A 80 -38.48 -60.94 32.74
C PRO A 80 -37.32 -61.92 32.51
N ALA A 81 -36.79 -61.96 31.30
CA ALA A 81 -35.63 -62.74 30.92
C ALA A 81 -34.39 -61.84 30.75
N PRO A 82 -33.17 -62.36 30.92
CA PRO A 82 -31.96 -61.62 30.57
C PRO A 82 -31.97 -61.13 29.11
N ALA A 83 -31.60 -59.87 28.89
CA ALA A 83 -31.60 -59.26 27.56
C ALA A 83 -30.36 -59.60 26.73
N TYR A 84 -29.21 -59.83 27.39
CA TYR A 84 -27.91 -59.98 26.72
C TYR A 84 -27.16 -61.25 27.11
N LEU A 85 -26.93 -61.51 28.41
CA LEU A 85 -26.23 -62.72 28.87
C LEU A 85 -27.21 -63.87 29.07
N GLN A 86 -26.83 -65.10 28.71
CA GLN A 86 -27.64 -66.28 29.01
C GLN A 86 -27.73 -66.53 30.52
N SER A 87 -28.81 -67.15 30.98
CA SER A 87 -29.03 -67.43 32.41
C SER A 87 -27.87 -68.22 33.05
N ASN A 88 -27.27 -69.16 32.31
CA ASN A 88 -26.12 -69.94 32.76
C ASN A 88 -24.83 -69.10 32.87
N ALA A 89 -24.68 -68.10 31.99
CA ALA A 89 -23.57 -67.15 32.09
C ALA A 89 -23.74 -66.20 33.28
N LEU A 90 -24.95 -65.70 33.53
CA LEU A 90 -25.24 -64.86 34.70
C LEU A 90 -25.00 -65.59 36.03
N GLN A 91 -25.27 -66.89 36.09
CA GLN A 91 -24.93 -67.70 37.27
C GLN A 91 -23.42 -67.79 37.50
N ARG A 92 -22.64 -67.93 36.41
CA ARG A 92 -21.17 -67.89 36.47
C ARG A 92 -20.66 -66.53 36.94
N VAL A 93 -21.24 -65.43 36.44
CA VAL A 93 -20.93 -64.05 36.88
C VAL A 93 -21.21 -63.88 38.38
N ALA A 94 -22.33 -64.41 38.88
CA ALA A 94 -22.73 -64.29 40.28
C ALA A 94 -21.91 -65.16 41.24
N GLY A 95 -21.27 -66.23 40.75
CA GLY A 95 -20.54 -67.21 41.56
C GLY A 95 -21.42 -67.94 42.58
N ARG A 96 -22.74 -67.96 42.39
CA ARG A 96 -23.74 -68.54 43.29
C ARG A 96 -24.86 -69.22 42.49
N PRO A 97 -25.49 -70.30 43.02
CA PRO A 97 -26.56 -71.03 42.33
C PRO A 97 -27.92 -70.31 42.41
N LEU A 98 -27.97 -68.99 42.21
CA LEU A 98 -29.20 -68.19 42.20
C LEU A 98 -29.88 -68.27 40.82
N LYS A 99 -31.22 -68.18 40.75
CA LYS A 99 -32.00 -68.26 39.51
C LYS A 99 -32.98 -67.08 39.36
N GLY A 100 -33.32 -66.73 38.13
CA GLY A 100 -34.41 -65.79 37.82
C GLY A 100 -34.21 -64.38 38.41
N ALA A 101 -35.26 -63.83 39.02
CA ALA A 101 -35.27 -62.45 39.54
C ALA A 101 -34.30 -62.24 40.72
N GLU A 102 -34.06 -63.26 41.53
CA GLU A 102 -33.12 -63.20 42.67
C GLU A 102 -31.67 -63.03 42.21
N LEU A 103 -31.28 -63.76 41.17
CA LEU A 103 -29.96 -63.66 40.54
C LEU A 103 -29.69 -62.25 40.01
N THR A 104 -30.65 -61.70 39.25
CA THR A 104 -30.55 -60.36 38.66
C THR A 104 -30.53 -59.27 39.75
N SER A 105 -31.33 -59.42 40.80
CA SER A 105 -31.38 -58.46 41.92
C SER A 105 -30.09 -58.45 42.73
N TYR A 106 -29.46 -59.62 42.93
CA TYR A 106 -28.15 -59.71 43.57
C TYR A 106 -27.07 -59.00 42.75
N LEU A 107 -26.97 -59.30 41.46
CA LEU A 107 -25.97 -58.70 40.57
C LEU A 107 -26.08 -57.17 40.46
N ARG A 108 -27.31 -56.63 40.46
CA ARG A 108 -27.57 -55.18 40.42
C ARG A 108 -27.22 -54.44 41.72
N ARG A 109 -27.09 -55.14 42.86
CA ARG A 109 -26.73 -54.55 44.16
C ARG A 109 -25.24 -54.48 44.40
N LEU A 110 -24.43 -55.17 43.59
CA LEU A 110 -22.97 -55.11 43.70
C LEU A 110 -22.45 -53.71 43.32
N PRO A 111 -21.31 -53.26 43.84
CA PRO A 111 -20.65 -52.05 43.36
C PRO A 111 -20.35 -52.12 41.86
N LEU A 112 -20.47 -50.99 41.15
CA LEU A 112 -20.26 -50.93 39.68
C LEU A 112 -18.89 -51.46 39.23
N ALA A 113 -17.83 -51.21 40.02
CA ALA A 113 -16.50 -51.74 39.73
C ALA A 113 -16.48 -53.29 39.74
N GLU A 114 -17.13 -53.89 40.74
CA GLU A 114 -17.23 -55.35 40.88
C GLU A 114 -18.16 -55.96 39.83
N GLN A 115 -19.24 -55.27 39.47
CA GLN A 115 -20.10 -55.66 38.34
C GLN A 115 -19.29 -55.75 37.03
N ARG A 116 -18.45 -54.74 36.74
CA ARG A 116 -17.63 -54.70 35.53
C ARG A 116 -16.59 -55.82 35.51
N GLU A 117 -15.89 -56.03 36.62
CA GLU A 117 -14.89 -57.09 36.77
C GLU A 117 -15.51 -58.48 36.53
N ARG A 118 -16.65 -58.77 37.19
CA ARG A 118 -17.32 -60.07 37.08
C ARG A 118 -17.88 -60.33 35.69
N VAL A 119 -18.35 -59.31 34.96
CA VAL A 119 -18.83 -59.47 33.58
C VAL A 119 -17.66 -59.65 32.59
N MET A 120 -16.51 -59.01 32.85
CA MET A 120 -15.29 -59.24 32.07
C MET A 120 -14.72 -60.65 32.25
N ALA A 121 -14.89 -61.26 33.42
CA ALA A 121 -14.44 -62.64 33.68
C ALA A 121 -15.12 -63.71 32.80
N VAL A 122 -16.26 -63.38 32.18
CA VAL A 122 -17.03 -64.31 31.32
C VAL A 122 -16.93 -63.92 29.84
N LEU A 123 -15.94 -63.10 29.48
CA LEU A 123 -15.63 -62.74 28.10
C LEU A 123 -15.21 -64.00 27.31
N PRO A 124 -15.94 -64.41 26.26
CA PRO A 124 -15.60 -65.60 25.49
C PRO A 124 -14.40 -65.34 24.56
N ALA A 125 -13.62 -66.39 24.28
CA ALA A 125 -12.44 -66.34 23.42
C ALA A 125 -12.73 -66.65 21.95
N SER A 126 -13.89 -67.24 21.63
CA SER A 126 -14.27 -67.67 20.29
C SER A 126 -15.77 -67.51 20.00
N ARG A 127 -16.15 -67.54 18.73
CA ARG A 127 -17.56 -67.51 18.27
C ARG A 127 -18.41 -68.65 18.86
N SER A 128 -17.84 -69.85 19.00
CA SER A 128 -18.55 -71.01 19.56
C SER A 128 -18.83 -70.84 21.06
N GLU A 129 -17.87 -70.28 21.81
CA GLU A 129 -18.08 -69.92 23.22
C GLU A 129 -19.07 -68.77 23.38
N LEU A 130 -19.08 -67.81 22.44
CA LEU A 130 -20.00 -66.69 22.44
C LEU A 130 -21.47 -67.15 22.42
N ALA A 131 -21.78 -68.20 21.64
CA ALA A 131 -23.11 -68.81 21.60
C ALA A 131 -23.53 -69.47 22.94
N GLY A 132 -22.58 -69.81 23.82
CA GLY A 132 -22.84 -70.36 25.16
C GLY A 132 -22.84 -69.31 26.29
N VAL A 133 -22.56 -68.04 25.96
CA VAL A 133 -22.49 -66.93 26.94
C VAL A 133 -23.57 -65.88 26.66
N LEU A 134 -23.77 -65.54 25.38
CA LEU A 134 -24.64 -64.45 24.95
C LEU A 134 -25.98 -64.99 24.40
N VAL A 135 -27.07 -64.30 24.71
CA VAL A 135 -28.32 -64.41 23.94
C VAL A 135 -28.03 -63.81 22.56
N TYR A 136 -28.51 -64.46 21.48
CA TYR A 136 -28.20 -64.03 20.11
C TYR A 136 -28.40 -62.51 19.93
N SER A 137 -27.29 -61.79 19.71
CA SER A 137 -27.23 -60.34 19.60
C SER A 137 -26.48 -59.98 18.33
N PRO A 138 -27.18 -59.58 17.25
CA PRO A 138 -26.55 -59.28 15.95
C PRO A 138 -25.32 -58.34 16.00
N PRO A 139 -25.23 -57.34 16.91
CA PRO A 139 -24.04 -56.49 17.03
C PRO A 139 -22.77 -57.18 17.59
N ALA A 140 -22.92 -58.34 18.24
CA ALA A 140 -21.81 -59.12 18.81
C ALA A 140 -21.34 -60.24 17.86
N PHE A 141 -22.26 -60.81 17.10
CA PHE A 141 -21.97 -61.89 16.15
C PHE A 141 -21.57 -61.30 14.78
N ALA A 142 -20.36 -61.60 14.32
CA ALA A 142 -20.00 -61.42 12.92
C ALA A 142 -20.77 -62.43 12.02
N PRO A 143 -20.90 -62.20 10.71
CA PRO A 143 -21.27 -63.27 9.77
C PRO A 143 -20.36 -64.49 9.97
N ASP A 144 -20.84 -65.69 9.64
CA ASP A 144 -19.99 -66.89 9.74
C ASP A 144 -18.97 -66.92 8.59
N PHE A 145 -17.89 -66.17 8.76
CA PHE A 145 -16.86 -66.05 7.73
C PHE A 145 -16.15 -67.38 7.46
N ARG A 146 -16.20 -68.33 8.39
CA ARG A 146 -15.61 -69.67 8.20
C ARG A 146 -16.47 -70.50 7.27
N GLU A 147 -17.78 -70.50 7.48
CA GLU A 147 -18.75 -71.14 6.58
C GLU A 147 -18.70 -70.50 5.18
N MET A 148 -18.70 -69.17 5.12
CA MET A 148 -18.59 -68.43 3.85
C MET A 148 -17.27 -68.71 3.10
N LEU A 149 -16.16 -68.93 3.81
CA LEU A 149 -14.89 -69.32 3.20
C LEU A 149 -14.96 -70.74 2.63
N ALA A 150 -15.58 -71.68 3.37
CA ALA A 150 -15.79 -73.04 2.91
C ALA A 150 -16.68 -73.08 1.64
N GLU A 151 -17.73 -72.25 1.58
CA GLU A 151 -18.59 -72.11 0.40
C GLU A 151 -17.85 -71.50 -0.81
N ALA A 152 -16.95 -70.53 -0.57
CA ALA A 152 -16.21 -69.86 -1.63
C ALA A 152 -15.03 -70.68 -2.19
N GLY A 153 -14.55 -71.66 -1.44
CA GLY A 153 -13.53 -72.65 -1.83
C GLY A 153 -12.09 -72.15 -1.94
N THR A 154 -11.86 -70.85 -2.18
CA THR A 154 -10.52 -70.25 -2.21
C THR A 154 -10.50 -68.87 -1.53
N PRO A 155 -9.36 -68.46 -0.92
CA PRO A 155 -9.23 -67.13 -0.31
C PRO A 155 -9.53 -65.99 -1.30
N GLN A 156 -9.12 -66.14 -2.57
CA GLN A 156 -9.39 -65.16 -3.61
C GLN A 156 -10.89 -65.05 -3.90
N SER A 157 -11.58 -66.17 -4.12
CA SER A 157 -13.04 -66.18 -4.36
C SER A 157 -13.81 -65.57 -3.19
N PHE A 158 -13.37 -65.89 -1.96
CA PHE A 158 -13.95 -65.34 -0.72
C PHE A 158 -13.84 -63.81 -0.66
N VAL A 159 -12.63 -63.25 -0.86
CA VAL A 159 -12.43 -61.79 -0.85
C VAL A 159 -13.26 -61.10 -1.94
N HIS A 160 -13.34 -61.69 -3.14
CA HIS A 160 -14.16 -61.15 -4.23
C HIS A 160 -15.66 -61.21 -3.90
N HIS A 161 -16.12 -62.27 -3.23
CA HIS A 161 -17.50 -62.40 -2.75
C HIS A 161 -17.83 -61.28 -1.75
N LEU A 162 -16.97 -61.02 -0.75
CA LEU A 162 -17.14 -59.93 0.21
C LEU A 162 -17.18 -58.56 -0.49
N ALA A 163 -16.25 -58.32 -1.42
CA ALA A 163 -16.17 -57.06 -2.16
C ALA A 163 -17.41 -56.83 -3.04
N LYS A 164 -17.94 -57.88 -3.68
CA LYS A 164 -19.17 -57.83 -4.47
C LYS A 164 -20.39 -57.49 -3.62
N ALA A 165 -20.51 -58.10 -2.43
CA ALA A 165 -21.58 -57.81 -1.49
C ALA A 165 -21.59 -56.33 -1.05
N LEU A 166 -20.41 -55.72 -0.91
CA LEU A 166 -20.26 -54.32 -0.53
C LEU A 166 -20.55 -53.31 -1.67
N ARG A 167 -20.65 -53.76 -2.93
CA ARG A 167 -21.00 -52.87 -4.06
C ARG A 167 -22.49 -52.81 -4.36
N GLY A 168 -23.15 -53.97 -4.32
CA GLY A 168 -24.51 -54.12 -4.84
C GLY A 168 -25.64 -53.79 -3.86
N LEU A 169 -25.37 -53.74 -2.55
CA LEU A 169 -26.42 -53.71 -1.52
C LEU A 169 -26.37 -52.44 -0.67
N ARG A 170 -27.49 -51.71 -0.57
CA ARG A 170 -27.67 -50.58 0.38
C ARG A 170 -27.50 -51.03 1.84
N ASN A 171 -27.76 -52.31 2.12
CA ASN A 171 -27.52 -53.01 3.39
C ASN A 171 -27.32 -54.51 3.08
N PRO A 172 -26.10 -55.07 3.16
CA PRO A 172 -25.90 -56.50 3.01
C PRO A 172 -26.60 -57.27 4.14
N PRO A 173 -26.97 -58.54 3.92
CA PRO A 173 -27.85 -59.32 4.80
C PRO A 173 -27.36 -59.46 6.26
N TYR A 174 -26.08 -59.18 6.53
CA TYR A 174 -25.47 -59.30 7.86
C TYR A 174 -24.63 -58.08 8.30
N HIS A 175 -25.13 -56.86 8.07
CA HIS A 175 -24.50 -55.58 8.43
C HIS A 175 -23.19 -55.25 7.66
N ALA A 176 -23.23 -54.23 6.79
CA ALA A 176 -22.09 -53.79 5.97
C ALA A 176 -20.77 -53.54 6.73
N PRO A 177 -20.77 -52.99 7.97
CA PRO A 177 -19.55 -52.76 8.72
C PRO A 177 -18.71 -54.03 8.96
N ARG A 178 -19.33 -55.19 9.15
CA ARG A 178 -18.62 -56.43 9.53
C ARG A 178 -17.72 -56.94 8.41
N TYR A 179 -18.21 -56.86 7.18
CA TYR A 179 -17.46 -57.22 5.97
C TYR A 179 -16.26 -56.28 5.79
N LEU A 180 -16.47 -54.98 6.02
CA LEU A 180 -15.42 -53.96 5.92
C LEU A 180 -14.33 -54.13 6.98
N GLU A 181 -14.70 -54.44 8.23
CA GLU A 181 -13.72 -54.68 9.31
C GLU A 181 -12.74 -55.80 8.96
N LEU A 182 -13.25 -56.94 8.50
CA LEU A 182 -12.40 -58.04 8.07
C LEU A 182 -11.53 -57.66 6.87
N MET A 183 -12.09 -56.97 5.87
CA MET A 183 -11.33 -56.50 4.71
C MET A 183 -10.25 -55.48 5.10
N TYR A 184 -10.50 -54.57 6.04
CA TYR A 184 -9.49 -53.64 6.53
C TYR A 184 -8.39 -54.34 7.33
N MET A 185 -8.71 -55.39 8.09
CA MET A 185 -7.70 -56.22 8.76
C MET A 185 -6.80 -56.98 7.79
N LEU A 186 -7.35 -57.42 6.65
CA LEU A 186 -6.57 -58.01 5.55
C LEU A 186 -5.71 -56.95 4.84
N TRP A 187 -6.25 -55.75 4.62
CA TRP A 187 -5.53 -54.62 4.04
C TRP A 187 -4.40 -54.10 4.94
N ALA A 188 -4.61 -54.09 6.26
CA ALA A 188 -3.61 -53.69 7.26
C ALA A 188 -2.33 -54.54 7.16
N ARG A 189 -2.47 -55.79 6.73
CA ARG A 189 -1.38 -56.77 6.56
C ARG A 189 -0.86 -56.86 5.12
N ASN A 190 -1.30 -55.96 4.23
CA ASN A 190 -0.98 -55.99 2.79
C ASN A 190 -1.43 -57.26 2.04
N TYR A 191 -2.38 -58.04 2.59
CA TYR A 191 -2.93 -59.21 1.89
C TYR A 191 -3.93 -58.86 0.80
N ILE A 192 -4.56 -57.69 0.90
CA ILE A 192 -5.44 -57.16 -0.15
C ILE A 192 -5.15 -55.69 -0.39
N LEU A 193 -5.37 -55.23 -1.62
CA LEU A 193 -5.43 -53.81 -1.98
C LEU A 193 -6.79 -53.51 -2.59
N PHE A 194 -7.47 -52.50 -2.05
CA PHE A 194 -8.76 -52.08 -2.59
C PHE A 194 -8.61 -51.45 -3.97
N PRO A 195 -9.63 -51.48 -4.82
CA PRO A 195 -9.62 -50.72 -6.06
C PRO A 195 -9.62 -49.21 -5.79
N ALA A 196 -9.03 -48.43 -6.68
CA ALA A 196 -9.10 -46.97 -6.66
C ALA A 196 -10.56 -46.46 -6.63
N GLY A 197 -11.50 -47.25 -7.18
CA GLY A 197 -12.94 -46.98 -7.17
C GLY A 197 -13.68 -47.29 -5.85
N LEU A 198 -13.01 -47.71 -4.76
CA LEU A 198 -13.65 -47.93 -3.44
C LEU A 198 -14.48 -46.71 -2.97
N ARG A 199 -14.03 -45.51 -3.35
CA ARG A 199 -14.74 -44.25 -3.08
C ARG A 199 -16.18 -44.24 -3.62
N ALA A 200 -16.46 -44.90 -4.75
CA ALA A 200 -17.77 -44.96 -5.37
C ALA A 200 -18.70 -46.02 -4.74
N TRP A 201 -18.20 -46.87 -3.85
CA TRP A 201 -19.04 -47.89 -3.19
C TRP A 201 -20.08 -47.25 -2.28
N THR A 202 -21.30 -47.76 -2.28
CA THR A 202 -22.48 -47.14 -1.64
C THR A 202 -22.51 -47.26 -0.10
N VAL A 203 -21.52 -47.92 0.50
CA VAL A 203 -21.46 -48.20 1.94
C VAL A 203 -21.07 -46.95 2.74
N ARG A 204 -21.95 -46.51 3.64
CA ARG A 204 -21.77 -45.29 4.43
C ARG A 204 -20.68 -45.39 5.51
N GLN A 205 -20.53 -46.54 6.17
CA GLN A 205 -19.61 -46.69 7.31
C GLN A 205 -18.14 -46.97 6.92
N LYS A 206 -17.78 -47.07 5.63
CA LYS A 206 -16.44 -47.49 5.20
C LYS A 206 -15.29 -46.67 5.82
N TRP A 207 -15.43 -45.35 5.85
CA TRP A 207 -14.41 -44.47 6.44
C TRP A 207 -14.47 -44.42 7.97
N GLU A 208 -15.60 -44.76 8.59
CA GLU A 208 -15.70 -44.91 10.05
C GLU A 208 -14.92 -46.14 10.53
N VAL A 209 -15.10 -47.28 9.84
CA VAL A 209 -14.35 -48.50 10.13
C VAL A 209 -12.85 -48.33 9.87
N LEU A 210 -12.47 -47.68 8.76
CA LEU A 210 -11.06 -47.39 8.47
C LEU A 210 -10.39 -46.56 9.58
N ARG A 211 -11.11 -45.62 10.22
CA ARG A 211 -10.55 -44.77 11.28
C ARG A 211 -10.43 -45.48 12.64
N ASN A 212 -10.91 -46.71 12.76
CA ASN A 212 -10.80 -47.49 13.99
C ASN A 212 -9.46 -48.24 14.04
N ASP A 213 -8.62 -47.87 15.00
CA ASP A 213 -7.28 -48.43 15.20
C ASP A 213 -7.29 -49.95 15.38
N ARG A 214 -8.36 -50.50 15.96
CA ARG A 214 -8.47 -51.95 16.25
C ARG A 214 -8.44 -52.79 14.97
N TYR A 215 -8.94 -52.26 13.86
CA TYR A 215 -9.05 -52.98 12.58
C TYR A 215 -7.95 -52.62 11.57
N THR A 216 -7.18 -51.55 11.82
CA THR A 216 -6.13 -51.07 10.92
C THR A 216 -4.71 -51.40 11.36
N GLY A 217 -4.54 -51.94 12.57
CA GLY A 217 -3.28 -52.53 13.04
C GLY A 217 -2.09 -51.58 12.87
N ASP A 218 -1.01 -52.07 12.28
CA ASP A 218 0.24 -51.30 12.08
C ASP A 218 0.08 -50.08 11.17
N LYS A 219 -0.99 -50.04 10.35
CA LYS A 219 -1.31 -48.88 9.50
C LYS A 219 -2.10 -47.79 10.23
N ALA A 220 -2.58 -48.03 11.46
CA ALA A 220 -3.36 -47.06 12.22
C ALA A 220 -2.69 -45.69 12.38
N PRO A 221 -1.36 -45.58 12.65
CA PRO A 221 -0.68 -44.28 12.71
C PRO A 221 -0.76 -43.50 11.40
N LEU A 222 -0.60 -44.17 10.25
CA LEU A 222 -0.70 -43.55 8.94
C LEU A 222 -2.14 -43.08 8.64
N VAL A 223 -3.14 -43.89 8.98
CA VAL A 223 -4.56 -43.52 8.85
C VAL A 223 -4.90 -42.31 9.72
N LYS A 224 -4.39 -42.26 10.96
CA LYS A 224 -4.54 -41.09 11.84
C LYS A 224 -3.89 -39.86 11.24
N LEU A 225 -2.68 -39.96 10.71
CA LEU A 225 -1.96 -38.85 10.11
C LEU A 225 -2.74 -38.25 8.92
N VAL A 226 -3.27 -39.09 8.03
CA VAL A 226 -4.12 -38.63 6.92
C VAL A 226 -5.46 -38.07 7.41
N THR A 227 -6.06 -38.69 8.43
CA THR A 227 -7.31 -38.20 9.03
C THR A 227 -7.12 -36.84 9.71
N GLU A 228 -5.99 -36.62 10.39
CA GLU A 228 -5.58 -35.33 10.95
C GLU A 228 -5.38 -34.30 9.83
N ALA A 229 -4.71 -34.68 8.74
CA ALA A 229 -4.56 -33.82 7.56
C ALA A 229 -5.91 -33.45 6.93
N LEU A 230 -6.95 -34.28 7.08
CA LEU A 230 -8.32 -34.03 6.61
C LEU A 230 -9.20 -33.25 7.61
N ARG A 231 -8.73 -32.93 8.82
CA ARG A 231 -9.52 -32.15 9.79
C ARG A 231 -9.87 -30.77 9.24
N GLY A 232 -11.10 -30.32 9.49
CA GLY A 232 -11.62 -29.04 9.00
C GLY A 232 -11.99 -29.03 7.51
N THR A 233 -12.25 -30.19 6.90
CA THR A 233 -12.91 -30.28 5.58
C THR A 233 -14.21 -31.07 5.66
N ASP A 234 -15.31 -30.46 5.22
CA ASP A 234 -16.65 -31.07 5.26
C ASP A 234 -17.00 -31.82 3.96
N THR A 235 -16.14 -31.75 2.94
CA THR A 235 -16.46 -32.36 1.64
C THR A 235 -16.15 -33.86 1.62
N SER A 236 -17.20 -34.68 1.61
CA SER A 236 -17.12 -36.15 1.58
C SER A 236 -16.36 -36.69 0.37
N GLU A 237 -16.47 -36.04 -0.79
CA GLU A 237 -15.78 -36.46 -2.01
C GLU A 237 -14.25 -36.31 -1.89
N PHE A 238 -13.79 -35.19 -1.33
CA PHE A 238 -12.37 -34.93 -1.09
C PHE A 238 -11.76 -35.94 -0.10
N GLN A 239 -12.45 -36.18 1.02
CA GLN A 239 -12.03 -37.19 1.99
C GLN A 239 -11.95 -38.57 1.35
N SER A 240 -12.94 -38.94 0.52
CA SER A 240 -13.00 -40.25 -0.14
C SER A 240 -11.88 -40.45 -1.16
N ARG A 241 -11.51 -39.42 -1.93
CA ARG A 241 -10.35 -39.46 -2.84
C ARG A 241 -9.04 -39.58 -2.08
N THR A 242 -8.94 -38.92 -0.91
CA THR A 242 -7.73 -38.99 -0.08
C THR A 242 -7.56 -40.35 0.57
N TYR A 243 -8.61 -40.92 1.19
CA TYR A 243 -8.56 -42.28 1.72
C TYR A 243 -8.37 -43.33 0.62
N GLY A 244 -8.80 -43.04 -0.62
CA GLY A 244 -8.61 -43.90 -1.78
C GLY A 244 -7.15 -44.32 -1.99
N LEU A 245 -6.19 -43.39 -2.00
CA LEU A 245 -4.76 -43.71 -2.17
C LEU A 245 -4.25 -44.64 -1.06
N LEU A 246 -4.62 -44.39 0.20
CA LEU A 246 -4.23 -45.26 1.31
C LEU A 246 -4.74 -46.69 1.11
N THR A 247 -6.02 -46.84 0.77
CA THR A 247 -6.64 -48.17 0.64
C THR A 247 -6.21 -48.91 -0.62
N ALA A 248 -5.84 -48.19 -1.68
CA ALA A 248 -5.39 -48.74 -2.94
C ALA A 248 -3.90 -49.06 -2.98
N SER A 249 -3.12 -48.64 -1.97
CA SER A 249 -1.68 -48.86 -1.91
C SER A 249 -1.26 -49.77 -0.75
N SER A 250 -0.07 -50.36 -0.87
CA SER A 250 0.54 -51.17 0.19
C SER A 250 1.27 -50.37 1.26
N LEU A 251 1.04 -49.04 1.33
CA LEU A 251 1.68 -48.15 2.29
C LEU A 251 1.40 -48.56 3.73
N THR A 252 2.46 -48.65 4.53
CA THR A 252 2.46 -48.90 5.98
C THR A 252 2.85 -47.65 6.76
N LEU A 253 3.89 -46.95 6.31
CA LEU A 253 4.43 -45.77 6.97
C LEU A 253 4.47 -44.56 6.02
N ALA A 254 4.48 -43.35 6.58
CA ALA A 254 4.57 -42.13 5.78
C ALA A 254 5.89 -42.00 5.00
N GLY A 255 6.99 -42.58 5.52
CA GLY A 255 8.30 -42.60 4.85
C GLY A 255 8.38 -43.52 3.63
N GLU A 256 7.33 -44.28 3.33
CA GLU A 256 7.24 -45.09 2.12
C GLU A 256 6.60 -44.33 0.95
N LEU A 257 6.11 -43.11 1.18
CA LEU A 257 5.54 -42.27 0.13
C LEU A 257 6.62 -41.88 -0.88
N SER A 258 6.34 -42.07 -2.17
CA SER A 258 7.16 -41.55 -3.27
C SER A 258 6.37 -40.57 -4.13
N LEU A 259 7.07 -39.64 -4.79
CA LEU A 259 6.42 -38.67 -5.69
C LEU A 259 5.79 -39.37 -6.90
N GLU A 260 6.42 -40.42 -7.41
CA GLU A 260 5.92 -41.21 -8.54
C GLU A 260 4.59 -41.90 -8.22
N LEU A 261 4.46 -42.45 -7.00
CA LEU A 261 3.21 -43.02 -6.49
C LEU A 261 2.09 -41.97 -6.45
N ILE A 262 2.40 -40.78 -5.92
CA ILE A 262 1.43 -39.68 -5.79
C ILE A 262 1.01 -39.17 -7.17
N ASP A 263 1.95 -38.98 -8.08
CA ASP A 263 1.71 -38.48 -9.44
C ASP A 263 0.91 -39.49 -10.27
N ALA A 264 1.19 -40.79 -10.13
CA ALA A 264 0.43 -41.85 -10.80
C ALA A 264 -1.04 -41.88 -10.32
N TYR A 265 -1.27 -41.72 -9.02
CA TYR A 265 -2.62 -41.63 -8.47
C TYR A 265 -3.34 -40.34 -8.89
N GLU A 266 -2.63 -39.20 -8.89
CA GLU A 266 -3.19 -37.93 -9.38
C GLU A 266 -3.60 -38.03 -10.84
N ALA A 267 -2.75 -38.62 -11.70
CA ALA A 267 -3.05 -38.84 -13.11
C ALA A 267 -4.28 -39.74 -13.31
N ALA A 268 -4.38 -40.84 -12.55
CA ALA A 268 -5.54 -41.71 -12.59
C ALA A 268 -6.84 -40.99 -12.21
N LEU A 269 -6.81 -40.18 -11.15
CA LEU A 269 -7.96 -39.37 -10.74
C LEU A 269 -8.28 -38.25 -11.74
N MET A 270 -7.27 -37.66 -12.41
CA MET A 270 -7.48 -36.64 -13.43
C MET A 270 -8.16 -37.21 -14.67
N ALA A 271 -7.78 -38.42 -15.12
CA ALA A 271 -8.38 -39.10 -16.25
C ALA A 271 -9.90 -39.34 -16.05
N GLU A 272 -10.32 -39.63 -14.82
CA GLU A 272 -11.74 -39.76 -14.48
C GLU A 272 -12.54 -38.45 -14.63
N THR A 273 -11.87 -37.29 -14.63
CA THR A 273 -12.52 -35.99 -14.80
C THR A 273 -12.74 -35.59 -16.25
N GLU A 274 -12.13 -36.27 -17.22
CA GLU A 274 -12.18 -35.91 -18.64
C GLU A 274 -13.60 -35.95 -19.24
N GLN A 275 -14.51 -36.71 -18.62
CA GLN A 275 -15.90 -36.84 -19.04
C GLN A 275 -16.84 -35.77 -18.44
N LEU A 276 -16.32 -34.85 -17.60
CA LEU A 276 -17.11 -33.81 -16.94
C LEU A 276 -16.96 -32.47 -17.67
N GLU A 277 -18.01 -31.65 -17.63
CA GLU A 277 -18.00 -30.29 -18.21
C GLU A 277 -18.41 -29.22 -17.16
N GLY A 278 -18.09 -27.95 -17.45
CA GLY A 278 -18.50 -26.79 -16.65
C GLY A 278 -18.00 -26.81 -15.18
N ASN A 279 -18.87 -26.39 -14.25
CA ASN A 279 -18.53 -26.27 -12.82
C ASN A 279 -18.21 -27.61 -12.14
N ALA A 280 -18.79 -28.71 -12.62
CA ALA A 280 -18.52 -30.05 -12.12
C ALA A 280 -17.08 -30.47 -12.42
N LEU A 281 -16.59 -30.20 -13.64
CA LEU A 281 -15.20 -30.41 -14.04
C LEU A 281 -14.24 -29.61 -13.16
N HIS A 282 -14.53 -28.32 -12.95
CA HIS A 282 -13.66 -27.46 -12.15
C HIS A 282 -13.55 -27.93 -10.70
N SER A 283 -14.69 -28.31 -10.11
CA SER A 283 -14.75 -28.85 -8.74
C SER A 283 -14.00 -30.17 -8.62
N ALA A 284 -14.21 -31.10 -9.56
CA ALA A 284 -13.54 -32.40 -9.58
C ALA A 284 -12.02 -32.26 -9.72
N LYS A 285 -11.53 -31.46 -10.67
CA LYS A 285 -10.10 -31.15 -10.82
C LYS A 285 -9.52 -30.53 -9.55
N SER A 286 -10.25 -29.60 -8.93
CA SER A 286 -9.85 -28.99 -7.67
C SER A 286 -9.72 -30.02 -6.53
N PHE A 287 -10.62 -31.00 -6.43
CA PHE A 287 -10.48 -32.08 -5.44
C PHE A 287 -9.30 -33.00 -5.71
N VAL A 288 -9.04 -33.32 -6.98
CA VAL A 288 -7.90 -34.15 -7.39
C VAL A 288 -6.59 -33.48 -6.99
N THR A 289 -6.41 -32.21 -7.38
CA THR A 289 -5.21 -31.44 -7.05
C THR A 289 -5.03 -31.28 -5.53
N ARG A 290 -6.11 -31.01 -4.78
CA ARG A 290 -6.04 -30.96 -3.30
C ARG A 290 -5.63 -32.30 -2.69
N THR A 291 -6.02 -33.42 -3.31
CA THR A 291 -5.70 -34.76 -2.81
C THR A 291 -4.21 -35.03 -2.95
N ALA A 292 -3.67 -34.77 -4.15
CA ALA A 292 -2.23 -34.86 -4.41
C ALA A 292 -1.42 -33.91 -3.49
N GLN A 293 -1.92 -32.69 -3.26
CA GLN A 293 -1.29 -31.73 -2.33
C GLN A 293 -1.16 -32.27 -0.90
N VAL A 294 -2.19 -32.97 -0.37
CA VAL A 294 -2.12 -33.58 0.97
C VAL A 294 -1.01 -34.62 1.03
N PHE A 295 -0.89 -35.49 0.03
CA PHE A 295 0.17 -36.50 0.04
C PHE A 295 1.56 -35.92 -0.23
N ARG A 296 1.69 -34.87 -1.03
CA ARG A 296 2.96 -34.12 -1.18
C ARG A 296 3.37 -33.43 0.12
N LEU A 297 2.43 -32.95 0.92
CA LEU A 297 2.71 -32.42 2.27
C LEU A 297 3.26 -33.51 3.20
N LEU A 298 2.63 -34.68 3.22
CA LEU A 298 3.07 -35.81 4.03
C LEU A 298 4.43 -36.35 3.53
N PHE A 299 4.66 -36.37 2.23
CA PHE A 299 5.95 -36.69 1.62
C PHE A 299 7.04 -35.71 2.07
N ASN A 300 6.79 -34.40 1.98
CA ASN A 300 7.76 -33.39 2.43
C ASN A 300 8.06 -33.49 3.93
N GLN A 301 7.07 -33.87 4.74
CA GLN A 301 7.26 -34.12 6.17
C GLN A 301 8.16 -35.34 6.40
N ALA A 302 7.94 -36.42 5.65
CA ALA A 302 8.72 -37.66 5.81
C ALA A 302 10.12 -37.57 5.18
N HIS A 303 10.28 -36.76 4.13
CA HIS A 303 11.53 -36.56 3.39
C HIS A 303 11.90 -35.07 3.24
N PRO A 304 12.28 -34.35 4.32
CA PRO A 304 12.57 -32.91 4.26
C PRO A 304 13.67 -32.54 3.25
N ALA A 305 14.66 -33.41 3.05
CA ALA A 305 15.75 -33.20 2.09
C ALA A 305 15.32 -33.30 0.62
N LEU A 306 14.18 -33.95 0.35
CA LEU A 306 13.62 -34.14 -1.00
C LEU A 306 12.35 -33.30 -1.21
N ALA A 307 12.09 -32.33 -0.34
CA ALA A 307 10.83 -31.59 -0.33
C ALA A 307 10.56 -30.87 -1.65
N VAL A 308 9.33 -30.99 -2.15
CA VAL A 308 8.87 -30.37 -3.40
C VAL A 308 7.78 -29.32 -3.16
N ALA A 309 7.62 -28.42 -4.11
CA ALA A 309 6.53 -27.45 -4.09
C ALA A 309 5.16 -28.14 -4.15
N ARG A 310 4.24 -27.81 -3.23
CA ARG A 310 2.91 -28.45 -3.05
C ARG A 310 2.09 -28.66 -4.31
N THR A 311 2.15 -27.72 -5.25
CA THR A 311 1.26 -27.74 -6.41
C THR A 311 1.95 -28.18 -7.70
N GLN A 312 3.24 -28.51 -7.66
CA GLN A 312 4.04 -28.82 -8.84
C GLN A 312 3.51 -30.08 -9.52
N THR A 313 2.47 -29.92 -10.32
CA THR A 313 1.98 -30.94 -11.24
C THR A 313 3.02 -31.01 -12.34
N ARG A 314 3.73 -32.13 -12.46
CA ARG A 314 4.57 -32.44 -13.63
C ARG A 314 3.68 -32.74 -14.84
N SER A 315 2.81 -31.80 -15.21
CA SER A 315 2.08 -31.88 -16.47
C SER A 315 2.98 -31.35 -17.57
N SER A 316 3.39 -32.24 -18.47
CA SER A 316 4.03 -31.90 -19.74
C SER A 316 3.02 -31.17 -20.63
N LYS A 317 2.84 -29.86 -20.46
CA LYS A 317 2.25 -29.06 -21.52
C LYS A 317 3.24 -29.06 -22.68
N ALA A 318 2.95 -29.86 -23.71
CA ALA A 318 3.69 -29.84 -24.97
C ALA A 318 3.76 -28.38 -25.47
N ALA A 319 4.96 -27.81 -25.44
CA ALA A 319 5.22 -26.49 -25.99
C ALA A 319 4.97 -26.55 -27.51
N LYS A 320 4.14 -25.65 -28.04
CA LYS A 320 4.06 -25.47 -29.49
C LYS A 320 5.42 -24.99 -30.00
N PRO A 321 5.87 -25.39 -31.21
CA PRO A 321 7.15 -24.98 -31.76
C PRO A 321 7.27 -23.45 -31.78
N ALA A 322 8.37 -22.90 -31.27
CA ALA A 322 8.57 -21.46 -31.09
C ALA A 322 8.54 -20.66 -32.41
N GLU A 323 8.79 -21.34 -33.54
CA GLU A 323 8.96 -20.73 -34.87
C GLU A 323 7.68 -20.11 -35.48
N LEU A 324 6.49 -20.43 -34.96
CA LEU A 324 5.21 -19.95 -35.51
C LEU A 324 4.44 -19.01 -34.56
N VAL A 325 5.04 -18.60 -33.45
CA VAL A 325 4.35 -17.85 -32.41
C VAL A 325 4.56 -16.35 -32.59
N LYS A 326 3.51 -15.62 -33.00
CA LYS A 326 3.54 -14.14 -33.17
C LYS A 326 3.92 -13.35 -31.90
N THR A 327 3.97 -13.99 -30.73
CA THR A 327 4.35 -13.36 -29.45
C THR A 327 5.82 -13.52 -29.09
N SER A 328 6.64 -14.24 -29.88
CA SER A 328 8.05 -14.51 -29.56
C SER A 328 8.96 -13.29 -29.69
N GLY A 329 8.52 -12.19 -30.33
CA GLY A 329 9.37 -11.01 -30.55
C GLY A 329 10.51 -11.20 -31.56
N GLU A 330 10.68 -12.42 -32.07
CA GLU A 330 11.68 -12.82 -33.06
C GLU A 330 11.20 -12.59 -34.51
N PHE A 331 9.89 -12.42 -34.71
CA PHE A 331 9.22 -12.16 -36.00
C PHE A 331 9.53 -13.15 -37.14
N LEU A 332 10.12 -14.32 -36.85
CA LEU A 332 10.45 -15.36 -37.84
C LEU A 332 9.24 -15.80 -38.68
N TRP A 333 8.04 -15.77 -38.08
CA TRP A 333 6.78 -16.07 -38.76
C TRP A 333 6.51 -15.18 -39.98
N LEU A 334 7.04 -13.96 -40.02
CA LEU A 334 6.84 -13.02 -41.12
C LEU A 334 7.58 -13.48 -42.39
N GLY A 335 8.82 -13.95 -42.24
CA GLY A 335 9.61 -14.53 -43.35
C GLY A 335 9.05 -15.87 -43.84
N VAL A 336 8.40 -16.63 -42.95
CA VAL A 336 7.67 -17.86 -43.34
C VAL A 336 6.38 -17.52 -44.11
N ALA A 337 5.69 -16.44 -43.73
CA ALA A 337 4.46 -16.01 -44.39
C ALA A 337 4.71 -15.35 -45.76
N SER A 338 5.77 -14.54 -45.88
CA SER A 338 6.24 -13.98 -47.14
C SER A 338 7.77 -13.83 -47.11
N PRO A 339 8.51 -14.56 -47.96
CA PRO A 339 9.98 -14.47 -48.01
C PRO A 339 10.52 -13.07 -48.27
N GLU A 340 9.78 -12.25 -49.03
CA GLU A 340 10.13 -10.86 -49.36
C GLU A 340 10.11 -9.92 -48.15
N LEU A 341 9.38 -10.27 -47.09
CA LEU A 341 9.28 -9.50 -45.84
C LEU A 341 10.22 -9.99 -44.73
N SER A 342 11.12 -10.92 -45.03
CA SER A 342 12.11 -11.42 -44.07
C SER A 342 12.99 -10.30 -43.49
N GLY A 343 13.39 -9.33 -44.32
CA GLY A 343 14.16 -8.15 -43.90
C GLY A 343 13.44 -7.29 -42.86
N TRP A 344 12.11 -7.16 -42.95
CA TRP A 344 11.30 -6.47 -41.93
C TRP A 344 11.32 -7.21 -40.60
N GLY A 345 11.21 -8.55 -40.62
CA GLY A 345 11.28 -9.38 -39.43
C GLY A 345 12.60 -9.22 -38.68
N ASP A 346 13.71 -9.23 -39.41
CA ASP A 346 15.06 -9.05 -38.84
C ASP A 346 15.26 -7.66 -38.23
N LEU A 347 14.79 -6.60 -38.88
CA LEU A 347 14.85 -5.24 -38.35
C LEU A 347 14.00 -5.07 -37.10
N MET A 348 12.77 -5.61 -37.09
CA MET A 348 11.89 -5.58 -35.92
C MET A 348 12.48 -6.35 -34.74
N ARG A 349 13.09 -7.51 -35.00
CA ARG A 349 13.81 -8.30 -33.98
C ARG A 349 14.98 -7.51 -33.37
N ARG A 350 15.80 -6.86 -34.20
CA ARG A 350 16.93 -6.02 -33.73
C ARG A 350 16.46 -4.85 -32.88
N TYR A 351 15.43 -4.12 -33.33
CA TYR A 351 14.84 -3.03 -32.56
C TYR A 351 14.35 -3.53 -31.20
N VAL A 352 13.59 -4.64 -31.19
CA VAL A 352 13.07 -5.25 -29.97
C VAL A 352 14.20 -5.66 -29.01
N GLY A 353 15.29 -6.23 -29.52
CA GLY A 353 16.46 -6.59 -28.71
C GLY A 353 17.15 -5.40 -28.05
N GLN A 354 17.10 -4.21 -28.66
CA GLN A 354 17.75 -2.99 -28.15
C GLN A 354 16.88 -2.20 -27.15
N LEU A 355 15.56 -2.44 -27.10
CA LEU A 355 14.68 -1.74 -26.17
C LEU A 355 15.05 -2.05 -24.71
N THR A 356 15.29 -1.03 -23.88
CA THR A 356 15.60 -1.18 -22.43
C THR A 356 14.36 -1.27 -21.55
N THR A 357 13.16 -1.20 -22.14
CA THR A 357 11.89 -1.14 -21.40
C THR A 357 11.42 -2.54 -20.99
N ALA A 358 10.96 -2.69 -19.74
CA ALA A 358 10.44 -3.96 -19.20
C ALA A 358 9.14 -4.50 -19.85
N ARG A 359 8.57 -3.85 -20.87
CA ARG A 359 7.30 -4.22 -21.52
C ARG A 359 7.49 -4.35 -23.03
N ILE A 360 8.02 -5.47 -23.47
CA ILE A 360 8.32 -5.77 -24.87
C ILE A 360 7.11 -6.41 -25.55
N ALA A 361 6.35 -7.27 -24.87
CA ALA A 361 5.15 -7.92 -25.42
C ALA A 361 4.14 -6.95 -26.03
N GLY A 362 3.91 -5.80 -25.37
CA GLY A 362 3.02 -4.76 -25.88
C GLY A 362 3.61 -3.97 -27.06
N GLN A 363 4.92 -3.97 -27.27
CA GLN A 363 5.55 -3.40 -28.47
C GLN A 363 5.51 -4.41 -29.62
N VAL A 364 5.80 -5.68 -29.34
CA VAL A 364 5.70 -6.80 -30.31
C VAL A 364 4.29 -6.87 -30.88
N SER A 365 3.26 -6.85 -30.03
CA SER A 365 1.87 -6.85 -30.50
C SER A 365 1.53 -5.65 -31.40
N ARG A 366 2.14 -4.49 -31.17
CA ARG A 366 1.89 -3.29 -31.99
C ARG A 366 2.65 -3.33 -33.32
N LEU A 367 3.89 -3.81 -33.32
CA LEU A 367 4.66 -4.06 -34.54
C LEU A 367 4.00 -5.16 -35.40
N ASN A 368 3.40 -6.17 -34.78
CA ASN A 368 2.62 -7.18 -35.48
C ASN A 368 1.45 -6.57 -36.27
N TYR A 369 0.80 -5.49 -35.79
CA TYR A 369 -0.23 -4.81 -36.59
C TYR A 369 0.34 -4.20 -37.87
N PHE A 370 1.59 -3.74 -37.85
CA PHE A 370 2.26 -3.25 -39.05
C PHE A 370 2.70 -4.40 -39.97
N ALA A 371 3.23 -5.48 -39.41
CA ALA A 371 3.58 -6.69 -40.17
C ALA A 371 2.34 -7.32 -40.86
N ASP A 372 1.21 -7.38 -40.16
CA ASP A 372 -0.07 -7.84 -40.71
C ASP A 372 -0.64 -6.86 -41.76
N PHE A 373 -0.32 -5.56 -41.68
CA PHE A 373 -0.65 -4.58 -42.71
C PHE A 373 0.21 -4.79 -43.96
N LEU A 374 1.52 -4.99 -43.83
CA LEU A 374 2.39 -5.29 -44.97
C LEU A 374 1.91 -6.53 -45.74
N LEU A 375 1.50 -7.59 -45.03
CA LEU A 375 0.92 -8.78 -45.65
C LEU A 375 -0.43 -8.54 -46.34
N SER A 376 -1.11 -7.42 -46.06
CA SER A 376 -2.38 -7.08 -46.71
C SER A 376 -2.22 -6.29 -48.02
N LEU A 377 -1.00 -5.86 -48.35
CA LEU A 377 -0.69 -5.13 -49.59
C LEU A 377 -0.40 -6.10 -50.73
N GLU A 378 -0.88 -5.80 -51.94
CA GLU A 378 -0.60 -6.60 -53.14
C GLU A 378 0.89 -6.57 -53.53
N ASN A 379 1.54 -5.42 -53.34
CA ASN A 379 2.98 -5.23 -53.56
C ASN A 379 3.59 -4.55 -52.31
N PRO A 380 4.00 -5.32 -51.29
CA PRO A 380 4.51 -4.73 -50.06
C PRO A 380 5.95 -4.21 -50.24
N PRO A 381 6.31 -3.10 -49.58
CA PRO A 381 7.70 -2.61 -49.60
C PRO A 381 8.62 -3.61 -48.90
N GLY A 382 9.75 -3.97 -49.51
CA GLY A 382 10.70 -4.96 -48.97
C GLY A 382 11.57 -4.40 -47.83
N SER A 383 11.69 -3.08 -47.75
CA SER A 383 12.50 -2.38 -46.75
C SER A 383 11.87 -1.05 -46.30
N PRO A 384 12.29 -0.48 -45.15
CA PRO A 384 11.80 0.84 -44.74
C PRO A 384 12.12 1.97 -45.73
N LEU A 385 13.13 1.81 -46.59
CA LEU A 385 13.52 2.80 -47.61
C LEU A 385 12.47 2.94 -48.72
N GLU A 386 11.70 1.88 -48.98
CA GLU A 386 10.65 1.84 -50.00
C GLU A 386 9.29 2.35 -49.49
N LEU A 387 9.23 2.79 -48.22
CA LEU A 387 8.01 3.34 -47.63
C LEU A 387 7.68 4.73 -48.18
N ASP A 388 6.72 4.77 -49.10
CA ASP A 388 6.10 6.01 -49.54
C ASP A 388 4.90 6.44 -48.66
N ARG A 389 4.84 7.72 -48.28
CA ARG A 389 3.85 8.25 -47.33
C ARG A 389 2.41 8.21 -47.89
N PRO A 390 2.08 8.74 -49.08
CA PRO A 390 0.72 8.73 -49.63
C PRO A 390 0.23 7.32 -50.00
N ARG A 391 1.15 6.39 -50.29
CA ARG A 391 0.81 5.00 -50.64
C ARG A 391 0.63 4.11 -49.42
N HIS A 392 1.53 4.18 -48.45
CA HIS A 392 1.60 3.18 -47.38
C HIS A 392 1.23 3.70 -45.98
N ILE A 393 1.39 5.00 -45.70
CA ILE A 393 1.27 5.52 -44.32
C ILE A 393 0.01 6.37 -44.14
N TYR A 394 -0.14 7.44 -44.92
CA TYR A 394 -1.23 8.39 -44.82
C TYR A 394 -1.43 9.14 -46.14
N ASP A 395 -2.65 9.05 -46.68
CA ASP A 395 -3.09 9.81 -47.85
C ASP A 395 -3.90 11.03 -47.41
N ALA A 396 -3.44 12.23 -47.79
CA ALA A 396 -4.10 13.48 -47.45
C ALA A 396 -5.39 13.70 -48.25
N THR A 397 -5.54 13.09 -49.43
CA THR A 397 -6.77 13.18 -50.24
C THR A 397 -7.85 12.19 -49.78
N LEU A 398 -7.53 11.30 -48.83
CA LEU A 398 -8.43 10.26 -48.29
C LEU A 398 -9.04 9.36 -49.38
N THR A 399 -8.35 9.24 -50.51
CA THR A 399 -8.79 8.45 -51.67
C THR A 399 -8.22 7.03 -51.64
N ASN A 400 -7.05 6.86 -51.01
CA ASN A 400 -6.38 5.59 -50.87
C ASN A 400 -6.74 4.88 -49.54
N ASP A 401 -7.54 3.84 -49.64
CA ASP A 401 -7.95 2.98 -48.52
C ASP A 401 -6.87 2.00 -48.03
N ALA A 402 -5.77 1.85 -48.79
CA ALA A 402 -4.69 0.89 -48.53
C ALA A 402 -3.52 1.50 -47.73
N THR A 403 -3.80 2.45 -46.83
CA THR A 403 -2.77 3.05 -45.95
C THR A 403 -2.81 2.45 -44.54
N TYR A 404 -1.67 2.48 -43.84
CA TYR A 404 -1.58 1.96 -42.47
C TYR A 404 -2.49 2.73 -41.51
N SER A 405 -2.66 4.04 -41.72
CA SER A 405 -3.59 4.87 -40.95
C SER A 405 -5.04 4.38 -41.05
N GLU A 406 -5.50 4.04 -42.26
CA GLU A 406 -6.85 3.48 -42.47
C GLU A 406 -6.98 2.05 -41.95
N TYR A 407 -5.95 1.22 -42.12
CA TYR A 407 -5.89 -0.12 -41.55
C TYR A 407 -6.08 -0.10 -40.02
N LEU A 408 -5.40 0.82 -39.34
CA LEU A 408 -5.53 0.99 -37.88
C LEU A 408 -6.91 1.53 -37.49
N ARG A 409 -7.48 2.50 -38.24
CA ARG A 409 -8.83 3.04 -38.00
C ARG A 409 -9.91 1.97 -38.08
N LYS A 410 -9.79 1.02 -39.03
CA LYS A 410 -10.76 -0.08 -39.23
C LYS A 410 -10.68 -1.17 -38.16
N ARG A 411 -9.53 -1.36 -37.48
CA ARG A 411 -9.29 -2.51 -36.58
C ARG A 411 -9.14 -2.18 -35.10
N LEU A 412 -8.76 -0.96 -34.75
CA LEU A 412 -8.42 -0.59 -33.38
C LEU A 412 -9.17 0.66 -32.92
N GLU A 413 -9.40 0.75 -31.61
CA GLU A 413 -9.86 2.00 -30.99
C GLU A 413 -8.80 3.11 -31.14
N LYS A 414 -9.27 4.37 -31.23
CA LYS A 414 -8.42 5.56 -31.49
C LYS A 414 -7.16 5.64 -30.62
N SER A 415 -7.24 5.29 -29.33
CA SER A 415 -6.08 5.30 -28.41
C SER A 415 -5.05 4.22 -28.75
N ALA A 416 -5.51 2.99 -29.02
CA ALA A 416 -4.64 1.89 -29.41
C ALA A 416 -4.01 2.11 -30.79
N ALA A 417 -4.78 2.68 -31.73
CA ALA A 417 -4.33 3.08 -33.05
C ALA A 417 -3.21 4.14 -32.99
N ASN A 418 -3.40 5.21 -32.21
CA ASN A 418 -2.36 6.23 -32.00
C ASN A 418 -1.10 5.66 -31.33
N ALA A 419 -1.26 4.73 -30.38
CA ALA A 419 -0.12 4.07 -29.73
C ALA A 419 0.67 3.16 -30.68
N ALA A 420 -0.01 2.47 -31.61
CA ALA A 420 0.63 1.69 -32.67
C ALA A 420 1.38 2.59 -33.67
N LEU A 421 0.75 3.67 -34.13
CA LEU A 421 1.35 4.66 -35.03
C LEU A 421 2.60 5.32 -34.40
N SER A 422 2.51 5.71 -33.12
CA SER A 422 3.64 6.28 -32.37
C SER A 422 4.78 5.28 -32.16
N LEU A 423 4.49 3.98 -31.99
CA LEU A 423 5.54 2.97 -31.93
C LEU A 423 6.22 2.80 -33.28
N LEU A 424 5.46 2.69 -34.37
CA LEU A 424 6.03 2.55 -35.70
C LEU A 424 6.93 3.75 -36.04
N ARG A 425 6.53 4.96 -35.68
CA ARG A 425 7.37 6.15 -35.84
C ARG A 425 8.71 6.01 -35.10
N ARG A 426 8.69 5.61 -33.82
CA ARG A 426 9.92 5.38 -33.04
C ARG A 426 10.81 4.28 -33.61
N PHE A 427 10.19 3.23 -34.17
CA PHE A 427 10.92 2.19 -34.89
C PHE A 427 11.62 2.74 -36.14
N LEU A 428 10.95 3.61 -36.91
CA LEU A 428 11.54 4.25 -38.09
C LEU A 428 12.59 5.31 -37.71
N ASP A 429 12.41 6.05 -36.61
CA ASP A 429 13.44 6.94 -36.06
C ASP A 429 14.69 6.14 -35.65
N TRP A 430 14.49 5.00 -34.96
CA TRP A 430 15.57 4.07 -34.64
C TRP A 430 16.26 3.51 -35.88
N TYR A 431 15.51 3.23 -36.96
CA TYR A 431 16.08 2.75 -38.21
C TYR A 431 16.99 3.81 -38.86
N ALA A 432 16.62 5.09 -38.78
CA ALA A 432 17.48 6.20 -39.22
C ALA A 432 18.81 6.24 -38.44
N ASP A 433 18.74 6.10 -37.11
CA ASP A 433 19.93 6.03 -36.24
C ASP A 433 20.77 4.77 -36.54
N TYR A 434 20.11 3.65 -36.83
CA TYR A 434 20.77 2.41 -37.22
C TYR A 434 21.55 2.56 -38.53
N LEU A 435 20.97 3.18 -39.57
CA LEU A 435 21.65 3.44 -40.83
C LEU A 435 22.89 4.33 -40.64
N LEU A 436 22.77 5.38 -39.82
CA LEU A 436 23.89 6.25 -39.44
C LEU A 436 25.00 5.48 -38.73
N ALA A 437 24.64 4.61 -37.77
CA ALA A 437 25.60 3.81 -37.02
C ALA A 437 26.32 2.77 -37.89
N THR A 438 25.67 2.24 -38.93
CA THR A 438 26.26 1.28 -39.87
C THR A 438 27.07 1.92 -41.01
N GLY A 439 27.08 3.26 -41.11
CA GLY A 439 27.79 3.97 -42.18
C GLY A 439 27.17 3.82 -43.57
N ALA A 440 25.86 3.57 -43.65
CA ALA A 440 25.15 3.41 -44.91
C ALA A 440 24.97 4.78 -45.60
N GLU A 441 25.19 4.87 -46.92
CA GLU A 441 25.07 6.12 -47.68
C GLU A 441 23.62 6.65 -47.69
N GLU A 442 22.65 5.73 -47.56
CA GLU A 442 21.21 6.00 -47.53
C GLU A 442 20.74 6.69 -46.24
N ALA A 443 21.60 6.78 -45.22
CA ALA A 443 21.27 7.46 -43.96
C ALA A 443 20.98 8.96 -44.15
N ALA A 444 21.63 9.60 -45.13
CA ALA A 444 21.47 11.03 -45.41
C ALA A 444 20.14 11.35 -46.12
N THR A 445 19.53 10.37 -46.78
CA THR A 445 18.32 10.56 -47.61
C THR A 445 17.05 10.03 -46.96
N PHE A 446 17.15 9.14 -45.97
CA PHE A 446 15.99 8.60 -45.28
C PHE A 446 15.26 9.67 -44.45
N LYS A 447 13.98 9.87 -44.74
CA LYS A 447 13.07 10.73 -43.96
C LYS A 447 11.95 9.88 -43.40
N ASN A 448 11.70 9.98 -42.10
CA ASN A 448 10.62 9.23 -41.46
C ASN A 448 9.27 9.64 -42.09
N PRO A 449 8.54 8.69 -42.71
CA PRO A 449 7.27 8.98 -43.38
C PRO A 449 6.12 9.24 -42.41
N ILE A 450 6.32 9.12 -41.09
CA ILE A 450 5.32 9.43 -40.03
C ILE A 450 5.74 10.70 -39.28
N LEU A 451 4.88 11.73 -39.30
CA LEU A 451 5.14 13.03 -38.67
C LEU A 451 4.74 13.06 -37.19
N THR A 452 5.28 14.03 -36.44
CA THR A 452 4.88 14.32 -35.05
C THR A 452 3.42 14.70 -34.90
N THR A 453 2.85 15.32 -35.93
CA THR A 453 1.47 15.81 -35.96
C THR A 453 0.47 14.76 -36.43
N ASP A 454 0.92 13.58 -36.86
CA ASP A 454 0.01 12.53 -37.33
C ASP A 454 -0.77 11.94 -36.16
N THR A 455 -2.08 12.13 -36.18
CA THR A 455 -3.00 11.58 -35.19
C THR A 455 -4.24 11.02 -35.88
N LEU A 456 -4.74 9.88 -35.41
CA LEU A 456 -5.97 9.25 -35.89
C LEU A 456 -7.20 9.75 -35.11
N GLY A 457 -7.11 10.99 -34.61
CA GLY A 457 -8.09 11.64 -33.75
C GLY A 457 -7.81 11.48 -32.26
N LYS A 458 -8.43 12.35 -31.44
CA LYS A 458 -8.40 12.25 -29.98
C LYS A 458 -9.42 11.22 -29.54
N GLY A 459 -9.01 10.23 -28.74
CA GLY A 459 -9.98 9.43 -27.99
C GLY A 459 -10.73 10.34 -27.04
N GLY A 460 -12.01 10.07 -26.77
CA GLY A 460 -12.84 10.86 -25.83
C GLY A 460 -12.35 10.88 -24.38
N ARG A 461 -11.13 10.39 -24.10
CA ARG A 461 -10.48 10.36 -22.79
C ARG A 461 -9.22 11.23 -22.69
N ASP A 462 -8.81 11.94 -23.75
CA ASP A 462 -7.69 12.89 -23.67
C ASP A 462 -8.19 14.32 -23.45
N SER A 463 -8.71 14.58 -22.25
CA SER A 463 -8.56 15.90 -21.64
C SER A 463 -7.25 15.90 -20.84
N ARG A 464 -6.20 16.50 -21.41
CA ARG A 464 -4.96 16.97 -20.74
C ARG A 464 -4.49 16.14 -19.52
N GLY A 465 -3.60 15.17 -19.72
CA GLY A 465 -2.64 14.72 -18.69
C GLY A 465 -3.19 14.25 -17.33
N GLN A 466 -4.50 14.03 -17.17
CA GLN A 466 -5.13 13.77 -15.88
C GLN A 466 -5.90 12.45 -15.92
N THR A 467 -5.70 11.60 -14.92
CA THR A 467 -6.40 10.32 -14.83
C THR A 467 -7.84 10.55 -14.41
N ALA A 468 -8.83 10.02 -15.14
CA ALA A 468 -10.27 10.20 -14.88
C ALA A 468 -10.81 9.55 -13.58
N ARG A 469 -9.96 9.24 -12.60
CA ARG A 469 -10.32 8.52 -11.36
C ARG A 469 -10.66 9.51 -10.24
N ASN A 470 -11.73 9.26 -9.48
CA ASN A 470 -12.11 10.05 -8.31
C ASN A 470 -11.48 9.46 -7.05
N ALA A 471 -10.93 10.31 -6.18
CA ALA A 471 -10.41 9.86 -4.89
C ALA A 471 -11.57 9.41 -3.97
N LEU A 472 -11.34 8.33 -3.22
CA LEU A 472 -12.26 7.88 -2.19
C LEU A 472 -12.23 8.87 -1.01
N PRO A 473 -13.39 9.25 -0.44
CA PRO A 473 -13.43 10.04 0.79
C PRO A 473 -12.75 9.32 1.96
N SER A 474 -12.13 10.07 2.87
CA SER A 474 -11.40 9.50 4.02
C SER A 474 -12.26 8.61 4.91
N TYR A 475 -13.54 8.94 5.11
CA TYR A 475 -14.44 8.08 5.91
C TYR A 475 -14.64 6.69 5.30
N VAL A 476 -14.62 6.56 3.96
CA VAL A 476 -14.71 5.26 3.28
C VAL A 476 -13.44 4.44 3.51
N ILE A 477 -12.28 5.10 3.48
CA ILE A 477 -10.97 4.45 3.75
C ILE A 477 -10.92 3.95 5.20
N GLU A 478 -11.38 4.74 6.16
CA GLU A 478 -11.40 4.35 7.58
C GLU A 478 -12.41 3.22 7.86
N GLU A 479 -13.57 3.22 7.21
CA GLU A 479 -14.51 2.09 7.26
C GLU A 479 -13.92 0.81 6.63
N MET A 480 -13.17 0.93 5.53
CA MET A 480 -12.44 -0.20 4.95
C MET A 480 -11.37 -0.75 5.90
N LYS A 481 -10.58 0.13 6.55
CA LYS A 481 -9.59 -0.30 7.54
C LYS A 481 -10.25 -1.03 8.70
N SER A 482 -11.34 -0.47 9.22
CA SER A 482 -12.13 -1.06 10.33
C SER A 482 -12.66 -2.45 9.94
N LEU A 483 -13.30 -2.58 8.77
CA LEU A 483 -13.79 -3.88 8.25
C LEU A 483 -12.70 -4.97 8.24
N LEU A 484 -11.46 -4.61 7.88
CA LEU A 484 -10.38 -5.58 7.77
C LEU A 484 -9.90 -6.10 9.14
N ILE A 485 -10.05 -5.31 10.21
CA ILE A 485 -9.47 -5.60 11.54
C ILE A 485 -10.52 -5.99 12.59
N ASP A 486 -11.79 -5.61 12.41
CA ASP A 486 -12.88 -5.89 13.35
C ASP A 486 -12.99 -7.38 13.73
N ASP A 487 -13.33 -7.64 14.99
CA ASP A 487 -13.58 -8.98 15.55
C ASP A 487 -12.47 -10.01 15.25
N ASP A 488 -11.22 -9.59 15.41
CA ASP A 488 -10.03 -10.42 15.10
C ASP A 488 -10.06 -10.91 13.63
N PHE A 489 -10.11 -9.95 12.70
CA PHE A 489 -10.13 -10.19 11.25
C PHE A 489 -11.33 -11.04 10.78
N ALA A 490 -12.51 -10.90 11.38
CA ALA A 490 -13.67 -11.73 11.07
C ALA A 490 -14.01 -11.74 9.57
N PHE A 491 -13.93 -10.59 8.90
CA PHE A 491 -14.15 -10.48 7.45
C PHE A 491 -13.10 -11.25 6.64
N GLY A 492 -11.82 -11.15 7.01
CA GLY A 492 -10.76 -11.93 6.36
C GLY A 492 -10.92 -13.44 6.57
N LYS A 493 -11.43 -13.84 7.75
CA LYS A 493 -11.68 -15.23 8.15
C LYS A 493 -12.98 -15.81 7.60
N SER A 494 -13.94 -15.00 7.13
CA SER A 494 -15.17 -15.49 6.48
C SER A 494 -14.90 -16.10 5.11
N HIS A 495 -13.80 -15.71 4.47
CA HIS A 495 -13.41 -16.18 3.15
C HIS A 495 -12.72 -17.55 3.21
N GLY A 496 -13.45 -18.61 2.87
CA GLY A 496 -12.93 -19.99 2.88
C GLY A 496 -11.68 -20.21 2.00
N SER A 497 -11.50 -19.41 0.94
CA SER A 497 -10.32 -19.43 0.05
C SER A 497 -9.03 -18.96 0.74
N HIS A 498 -9.14 -18.22 1.85
CA HIS A 498 -8.00 -17.73 2.63
C HIS A 498 -7.47 -18.76 3.62
N TYR A 499 -8.08 -19.94 3.72
CA TYR A 499 -7.52 -21.02 4.53
C TYR A 499 -6.66 -21.93 3.67
N VAL A 500 -5.43 -22.10 4.10
CA VAL A 500 -4.42 -22.92 3.42
C VAL A 500 -4.05 -24.10 4.30
N ARG A 501 -3.74 -25.24 3.66
CA ARG A 501 -3.26 -26.44 4.34
C ARG A 501 -1.75 -26.42 4.34
N VAL A 502 -1.14 -26.25 5.51
CA VAL A 502 0.30 -26.08 5.68
C VAL A 502 0.86 -27.06 6.70
N LEU A 503 2.14 -27.39 6.58
CA LEU A 503 2.86 -28.05 7.66
C LEU A 503 3.19 -26.98 8.71
N ASP A 504 2.79 -27.20 9.97
CA ASP A 504 3.24 -26.35 11.06
C ASP A 504 4.66 -26.75 11.44
N ASN A 505 5.64 -25.89 11.18
CA ASN A 505 7.05 -26.16 11.45
C ASN A 505 7.33 -26.39 12.95
N THR A 506 6.43 -25.95 13.84
CA THR A 506 6.59 -26.14 15.29
C THR A 506 6.10 -27.51 15.74
N THR A 507 4.95 -27.95 15.24
CA THR A 507 4.33 -29.23 15.66
C THR A 507 4.64 -30.38 14.71
N GLY A 508 5.16 -30.09 13.52
CA GLY A 508 5.41 -31.06 12.45
C GLY A 508 4.13 -31.64 11.84
N LYS A 509 2.94 -31.08 12.11
CA LYS A 509 1.66 -31.64 11.67
C LYS A 509 1.02 -30.82 10.54
N PRO A 510 0.31 -31.47 9.59
CA PRO A 510 -0.48 -30.75 8.60
C PRO A 510 -1.71 -30.12 9.26
N VAL A 511 -1.85 -28.80 9.11
CA VAL A 511 -2.95 -28.01 9.67
C VAL A 511 -3.61 -27.14 8.61
N ARG A 512 -4.92 -26.93 8.73
CA ARG A 512 -5.65 -25.93 7.93
C ARG A 512 -5.76 -24.65 8.75
N VAL A 513 -5.03 -23.61 8.34
CA VAL A 513 -4.98 -22.32 9.06
C VAL A 513 -5.32 -21.17 8.13
N TRP A 514 -5.81 -20.08 8.71
CA TRP A 514 -6.09 -18.85 7.99
C TRP A 514 -4.79 -18.17 7.56
N PHE A 515 -4.74 -17.72 6.30
CA PHE A 515 -3.63 -17.02 5.69
C PHE A 515 -3.93 -15.52 5.59
N PRO A 516 -3.30 -14.67 6.42
CA PRO A 516 -3.68 -13.27 6.58
C PRO A 516 -3.21 -12.35 5.44
N ALA A 517 -2.45 -12.85 4.46
CA ALA A 517 -1.71 -12.00 3.53
C ALA A 517 -2.58 -11.03 2.71
N ALA A 518 -3.75 -11.46 2.22
CA ALA A 518 -4.62 -10.56 1.46
C ALA A 518 -5.17 -9.40 2.32
N THR A 519 -5.55 -9.72 3.57
CA THR A 519 -6.03 -8.74 4.56
C THR A 519 -4.94 -7.75 4.94
N VAL A 520 -3.76 -8.24 5.34
CA VAL A 520 -2.64 -7.38 5.76
C VAL A 520 -2.08 -6.59 4.58
N CYS A 521 -2.00 -7.17 3.38
CA CYS A 521 -1.53 -6.46 2.18
C CYS A 521 -2.52 -5.36 1.77
N LEU A 522 -3.83 -5.57 1.89
CA LEU A 522 -4.82 -4.55 1.59
C LEU A 522 -4.80 -3.44 2.65
N TYR A 523 -4.71 -3.79 3.94
CA TYR A 523 -4.61 -2.83 5.04
C TYR A 523 -3.37 -1.94 4.88
N LEU A 524 -2.21 -2.54 4.57
CA LEU A 524 -0.98 -1.83 4.23
C LEU A 524 -1.18 -0.81 3.10
N MET A 525 -1.94 -1.14 2.05
CA MET A 525 -2.20 -0.22 0.94
C MET A 525 -3.14 0.95 1.31
N LEU A 526 -4.04 0.72 2.28
CA LEU A 526 -4.94 1.75 2.80
C LEU A 526 -4.21 2.70 3.76
N GLU A 527 -3.24 2.17 4.51
CA GLU A 527 -2.44 2.94 5.47
C GLU A 527 -1.28 3.69 4.80
N ALA A 528 -0.51 2.99 3.95
CA ALA A 528 0.56 3.55 3.14
C ALA A 528 0.13 3.50 1.67
N PRO A 529 0.04 4.65 0.95
CA PRO A 529 -0.45 4.69 -0.43
C PRO A 529 0.62 4.20 -1.43
N ILE A 530 1.07 2.96 -1.26
CA ILE A 530 1.98 2.26 -2.15
C ILE A 530 1.19 1.53 -3.25
N ARG A 531 1.83 1.26 -4.40
CA ARG A 531 1.14 0.58 -5.51
C ARG A 531 0.90 -0.89 -5.14
N SER A 532 -0.20 -1.48 -5.62
CA SER A 532 -0.54 -2.89 -5.37
C SER A 532 0.58 -3.88 -5.68
N HIS A 533 1.30 -3.64 -6.79
CA HIS A 533 2.44 -4.47 -7.15
C HIS A 533 3.65 -4.26 -6.22
N GLN A 534 3.88 -3.06 -5.68
CA GLN A 534 4.92 -2.83 -4.68
C GLN A 534 4.55 -3.46 -3.33
N ALA A 535 3.31 -3.26 -2.87
CA ALA A 535 2.79 -3.82 -1.61
C ALA A 535 2.96 -5.33 -1.52
N ARG A 536 2.60 -6.05 -2.59
CA ARG A 536 2.71 -7.51 -2.66
C ARG A 536 4.16 -8.01 -2.62
N TRP A 537 5.09 -7.21 -3.16
CA TRP A 537 6.50 -7.55 -3.31
C TRP A 537 7.40 -6.91 -2.25
N MET A 538 6.84 -6.46 -1.13
CA MET A 538 7.65 -6.04 0.00
C MET A 538 8.42 -7.21 0.58
N ASP A 539 9.64 -6.94 1.05
CA ASP A 539 10.54 -7.96 1.58
C ASP A 539 10.25 -8.25 3.07
N SER A 540 10.40 -9.52 3.45
CA SER A 540 10.25 -9.99 4.83
C SER A 540 11.48 -9.72 5.71
N GLY A 541 12.65 -9.52 5.10
CA GLY A 541 13.94 -9.37 5.80
C GLY A 541 14.52 -10.68 6.33
N GLU A 542 13.99 -11.85 5.96
CA GLU A 542 14.47 -13.13 6.52
C GLU A 542 15.89 -13.53 6.06
N LEU A 543 16.39 -12.93 4.98
CA LEU A 543 17.75 -13.12 4.46
C LEU A 543 18.66 -11.92 4.71
N ASP A 544 18.20 -10.93 5.46
CA ASP A 544 19.01 -9.77 5.86
C ASP A 544 20.09 -10.19 6.85
N GLU A 545 21.18 -9.43 6.90
CA GLU A 545 22.27 -9.67 7.86
C GLU A 545 21.80 -9.47 9.31
N LEU A 546 21.03 -8.41 9.52
CA LEU A 546 20.49 -8.02 10.81
C LEU A 546 18.98 -8.08 10.76
N VAL A 547 18.41 -8.67 11.80
CA VAL A 547 16.99 -8.92 11.90
C VAL A 547 16.48 -8.30 13.20
N TYR A 548 15.35 -7.61 13.12
CA TYR A 548 14.72 -7.07 14.32
C TYR A 548 14.11 -8.20 15.15
N GLU A 549 14.49 -8.24 16.43
CA GLU A 549 13.99 -9.17 17.44
C GLU A 549 13.09 -8.43 18.44
N ALA A 550 11.84 -8.91 18.57
CA ALA A 550 10.82 -8.25 19.37
C ALA A 550 11.04 -8.37 20.90
N SER A 551 11.72 -9.42 21.37
CA SER A 551 12.00 -9.64 22.80
C SER A 551 13.05 -8.69 23.35
N THR A 552 14.08 -8.39 22.56
CA THR A 552 15.21 -7.52 22.93
C THR A 552 15.05 -6.10 22.42
N ASN A 553 14.04 -5.84 21.57
CA ASN A 553 13.77 -4.57 20.89
C ASN A 553 15.00 -4.01 20.16
N ARG A 554 15.83 -4.90 19.59
CA ARG A 554 17.10 -4.55 18.92
C ARG A 554 17.28 -5.33 17.63
N LEU A 555 18.17 -4.82 16.78
CA LEU A 555 18.67 -5.55 15.62
C LEU A 555 19.71 -6.57 16.11
N VAL A 556 19.44 -7.84 15.87
CA VAL A 556 20.36 -8.96 16.19
C VAL A 556 20.83 -9.62 14.89
N LYS A 557 21.98 -10.29 14.96
CA LYS A 557 22.51 -11.02 13.80
C LYS A 557 21.57 -12.16 13.42
N ASN A 558 21.25 -12.28 12.14
CA ASN A 558 20.38 -13.32 11.64
C ASN A 558 21.00 -14.72 11.85
N ALA A 559 20.24 -15.62 12.48
CA ALA A 559 20.66 -17.00 12.75
C ALA A 559 20.52 -17.92 11.52
N SER A 560 19.90 -17.44 10.43
CA SER A 560 19.75 -18.21 9.20
C SER A 560 21.11 -18.49 8.54
N VAL A 561 21.32 -19.74 8.12
CA VAL A 561 22.51 -20.16 7.34
C VAL A 561 22.56 -19.46 5.97
N HIS A 562 21.41 -18.96 5.50
CA HIS A 562 21.26 -18.26 4.23
C HIS A 562 21.30 -16.73 4.36
N ALA A 563 21.63 -16.18 5.53
CA ALA A 563 21.74 -14.74 5.72
C ALA A 563 22.83 -14.14 4.81
N ILE A 564 22.50 -13.03 4.15
CA ILE A 564 23.38 -12.35 3.20
C ILE A 564 24.01 -11.13 3.89
N ALA A 565 25.34 -11.12 3.97
CA ALA A 565 26.09 -10.00 4.55
C ALA A 565 25.81 -8.70 3.80
N GLY A 566 25.58 -7.61 4.54
CA GLY A 566 25.28 -6.27 4.00
C GLY A 566 23.85 -6.06 3.50
N ARG A 567 23.01 -7.10 3.44
CA ARG A 567 21.62 -6.96 2.97
C ARG A 567 20.71 -6.40 4.06
N ARG A 568 19.89 -5.41 3.70
CA ARG A 568 18.93 -4.73 4.60
C ARG A 568 17.60 -4.44 3.88
N GLU A 569 16.90 -5.44 3.37
CA GLU A 569 15.68 -5.23 2.57
C GLU A 569 14.37 -5.29 3.38
N ALA A 570 14.40 -5.62 4.67
CA ALA A 570 13.21 -5.74 5.51
C ALA A 570 12.23 -4.56 5.38
N VAL A 571 10.94 -4.88 5.16
CA VAL A 571 9.86 -3.89 5.07
C VAL A 571 9.82 -2.93 6.28
N LEU A 572 10.14 -3.41 7.48
CA LEU A 572 10.24 -2.59 8.68
C LEU A 572 11.71 -2.25 8.93
N ARG A 573 12.07 -0.97 8.84
CA ARG A 573 13.41 -0.48 9.17
C ARG A 573 13.36 0.35 10.45
N LEU A 574 14.27 0.06 11.37
CA LEU A 574 14.50 0.91 12.53
C LEU A 574 15.17 2.21 12.07
N GLN A 575 14.53 3.33 12.37
CA GLN A 575 15.05 4.69 12.21
C GLN A 575 15.50 5.19 13.58
N HIS A 576 16.64 5.89 13.62
CA HIS A 576 17.23 6.42 14.84
C HIS A 576 17.44 7.92 14.71
N ASP A 577 16.91 8.71 15.63
CA ASP A 577 17.28 10.11 15.80
C ASP A 577 18.44 10.21 16.80
N ALA A 578 19.63 10.51 16.30
CA ALA A 578 20.85 10.61 17.09
C ALA A 578 20.80 11.75 18.14
N LEU A 579 20.03 12.80 17.90
CA LEU A 579 19.90 13.95 18.81
C LEU A 579 18.93 13.64 19.95
N ARG A 580 17.80 12.99 19.65
CA ARG A 580 16.76 12.69 20.63
C ARG A 580 16.86 11.29 21.26
N LYS A 581 17.76 10.44 20.75
CA LYS A 581 17.93 9.03 21.16
C LYS A 581 16.64 8.22 21.13
N THR A 582 15.73 8.56 20.20
CA THR A 582 14.45 7.88 20.02
C THR A 582 14.50 7.01 18.77
N ASP A 583 14.09 5.75 18.93
CA ASP A 583 13.97 4.78 17.84
C ASP A 583 12.50 4.60 17.45
N TRP A 584 12.23 4.54 16.15
CA TRP A 584 10.90 4.19 15.63
C TRP A 584 11.00 3.37 14.34
N PHE A 585 9.87 2.82 13.88
CA PHE A 585 9.81 2.08 12.63
C PHE A 585 9.42 2.97 11.44
N GLY A 586 10.21 2.88 10.38
CA GLY A 586 9.84 3.33 9.04
C GLY A 586 9.49 2.15 8.12
N LEU A 587 8.77 2.44 7.03
CA LEU A 587 8.51 1.48 5.96
C LEU A 587 9.60 1.56 4.90
N TRP A 588 10.18 0.43 4.50
CA TRP A 588 11.04 0.33 3.34
C TRP A 588 10.28 -0.24 2.15
N VAL A 589 10.27 0.51 1.05
CA VAL A 589 9.75 0.06 -0.24
C VAL A 589 10.92 -0.21 -1.15
N ASN A 590 11.26 -1.48 -1.29
CA ASN A 590 12.39 -2.03 -2.06
C ASN A 590 12.35 -1.81 -3.59
N THR A 591 11.35 -1.11 -4.11
CA THR A 591 11.16 -0.92 -5.56
C THR A 591 10.66 0.48 -5.88
N ASN A 592 11.18 1.09 -6.95
CA ASN A 592 10.66 2.34 -7.50
C ASN A 592 10.37 2.22 -9.01
N LYS A 593 9.24 2.79 -9.46
CA LYS A 593 8.82 2.76 -10.88
C LYS A 593 9.70 3.65 -11.76
N THR A 594 10.31 4.68 -11.20
CA THR A 594 11.09 5.70 -11.93
C THR A 594 12.61 5.56 -11.78
N ALA A 595 13.10 4.72 -10.86
CA ALA A 595 14.52 4.44 -10.72
C ALA A 595 14.99 3.55 -11.86
N LYS A 596 16.19 3.80 -12.38
CA LYS A 596 16.85 2.80 -13.23
C LYS A 596 17.24 1.64 -12.33
N TYR A 597 16.97 0.40 -12.75
CA TYR A 597 17.35 -0.80 -11.98
C TYR A 597 18.87 -0.96 -11.78
N ASP A 598 19.68 -0.10 -12.41
CA ASP A 598 21.15 -0.03 -12.26
C ASP A 598 21.60 0.93 -11.13
N GLU A 599 20.70 1.52 -10.33
CA GLU A 599 21.01 2.40 -9.19
C GLU A 599 21.37 1.62 -7.90
N VAL A 600 22.23 2.20 -7.04
CA VAL A 600 22.79 1.58 -5.82
C VAL A 600 21.70 1.22 -4.78
N GLU A 601 20.63 2.01 -4.69
CA GLU A 601 19.45 1.72 -3.87
C GLU A 601 18.17 1.92 -4.70
N PRO A 602 17.55 0.87 -5.28
CA PRO A 602 16.39 0.99 -6.17
C PRO A 602 15.07 1.30 -5.44
N GLY A 603 15.10 1.48 -4.11
CA GLY A 603 13.95 1.65 -3.22
C GLY A 603 13.86 3.04 -2.58
N TYR A 604 12.89 3.22 -1.70
CA TYR A 604 12.72 4.44 -0.88
C TYR A 604 12.12 4.11 0.49
N SER A 605 12.40 4.96 1.47
CA SER A 605 11.87 4.81 2.83
C SER A 605 10.74 5.79 3.11
N ILE A 606 9.62 5.29 3.62
CA ILE A 606 8.58 6.11 4.26
C ILE A 606 8.95 6.24 5.74
N PRO A 607 9.13 7.47 6.27
CA PRO A 607 9.70 7.69 7.59
C PRO A 607 8.74 7.35 8.74
N TYR A 608 7.45 7.13 8.46
CA TYR A 608 6.43 6.84 9.46
C TYR A 608 5.59 5.62 9.07
N VAL A 609 5.25 4.81 10.07
CA VAL A 609 4.33 3.68 10.00
C VAL A 609 3.58 3.62 11.33
N SER A 610 2.27 3.34 11.29
CA SER A 610 1.46 3.18 12.51
C SER A 610 1.79 1.89 13.26
N ASP A 611 1.69 1.92 14.59
CA ASP A 611 1.94 0.76 15.45
C ASP A 611 1.04 -0.44 15.10
N GLN A 612 -0.21 -0.17 14.67
CA GLN A 612 -1.12 -1.21 14.18
C GLN A 612 -0.54 -1.93 12.97
N LEU A 613 -0.09 -1.20 11.95
CA LEU A 613 0.53 -1.80 10.77
C LEU A 613 1.83 -2.56 11.12
N VAL A 614 2.66 -2.03 12.03
CA VAL A 614 3.84 -2.75 12.56
C VAL A 614 3.43 -4.10 13.12
N SER A 615 2.39 -4.13 13.95
CA SER A 615 1.92 -5.38 14.59
C SER A 615 1.46 -6.41 13.56
N TYR A 616 0.77 -5.99 12.50
CA TYR A 616 0.30 -6.87 11.43
C TYR A 616 1.42 -7.38 10.52
N LEU A 617 2.42 -6.55 10.22
CA LEU A 617 3.60 -6.98 9.48
C LEU A 617 4.45 -7.97 10.30
N LYS A 618 4.59 -7.73 11.62
CA LYS A 618 5.22 -8.69 12.55
C LYS A 618 4.46 -10.02 12.61
N MET A 619 3.12 -9.96 12.71
CA MET A 619 2.25 -11.14 12.65
C MET A 619 2.43 -11.90 11.33
N MET A 620 2.43 -11.21 10.19
CA MET A 620 2.63 -11.81 8.87
C MET A 620 3.99 -12.51 8.78
N ARG A 621 5.06 -11.87 9.30
CA ARG A 621 6.40 -12.45 9.34
C ARG A 621 6.47 -13.70 10.23
N ALA A 622 5.88 -13.66 11.42
CA ALA A 622 5.79 -14.83 12.31
C ALA A 622 4.99 -15.97 11.66
N TRP A 623 3.91 -15.65 10.94
CA TRP A 623 3.13 -16.61 10.18
C TRP A 623 3.97 -17.28 9.08
N GLN A 624 4.75 -16.50 8.31
CA GLN A 624 5.65 -17.05 7.29
C GLN A 624 6.70 -17.99 7.89
N GLN A 625 7.32 -17.60 9.01
CA GLN A 625 8.33 -18.43 9.68
C GLN A 625 7.75 -19.76 10.21
N ARG A 626 6.51 -19.73 10.71
CA ARG A 626 5.85 -20.92 11.27
C ARG A 626 5.34 -21.90 10.21
N TYR A 627 4.83 -21.42 9.09
CA TYR A 627 4.05 -22.24 8.15
C TYR A 627 4.64 -22.37 6.75
N ASN A 628 5.64 -21.54 6.41
CA ASN A 628 6.31 -21.60 5.13
C ASN A 628 7.75 -22.12 5.29
N THR A 629 8.32 -22.63 4.21
CA THR A 629 9.73 -23.07 4.21
C THR A 629 10.62 -21.82 4.13
N PRO A 630 11.68 -21.71 4.95
CA PRO A 630 12.64 -20.62 4.82
C PRO A 630 13.20 -20.54 3.41
N MET A 631 13.35 -19.33 2.84
CA MET A 631 13.96 -19.21 1.52
C MET A 631 15.47 -19.44 1.61
N ALA A 632 16.02 -20.15 0.63
CA ALA A 632 17.47 -20.36 0.51
C ALA A 632 18.18 -19.20 -0.21
N ALA A 633 17.44 -18.50 -1.09
CA ALA A 633 17.93 -17.35 -1.86
C ALA A 633 16.78 -16.39 -2.15
N PRO A 634 17.03 -15.08 -2.32
CA PRO A 634 16.03 -14.16 -2.83
C PRO A 634 15.61 -14.52 -4.25
N ILE A 635 14.45 -14.01 -4.64
CA ILE A 635 13.97 -14.07 -6.01
C ILE A 635 14.05 -12.69 -6.68
N PRO A 636 14.32 -12.62 -7.98
CA PRO A 636 14.22 -11.35 -8.69
C PRO A 636 12.80 -10.80 -8.62
N TYR A 637 12.69 -9.48 -8.54
CA TYR A 637 11.41 -8.78 -8.66
C TYR A 637 10.84 -8.97 -10.07
N TYR A 638 9.76 -9.75 -10.19
CA TYR A 638 9.10 -10.03 -11.47
C TYR A 638 7.76 -9.29 -11.56
N GLY A 639 7.54 -8.54 -12.64
CA GLY A 639 6.17 -8.22 -13.05
C GLY A 639 5.46 -9.51 -13.47
N GLU A 640 4.21 -9.72 -13.05
CA GLU A 640 3.45 -10.95 -13.35
C GLU A 640 3.16 -11.18 -14.86
N LYS A 641 3.68 -10.32 -15.76
CA LYS A 641 3.39 -10.30 -17.19
C LYS A 641 4.66 -10.20 -18.03
N HIS A 642 5.55 -11.20 -17.92
CA HIS A 642 6.76 -11.27 -18.74
C HIS A 642 6.87 -12.62 -19.48
N SER A 643 7.25 -12.57 -20.75
CA SER A 643 7.69 -13.75 -21.54
C SER A 643 8.94 -14.38 -20.93
N ALA A 644 9.33 -15.59 -21.38
CA ALA A 644 10.51 -16.28 -20.84
C ALA A 644 11.80 -15.46 -20.99
N GLU A 645 11.98 -14.80 -22.14
CA GLU A 645 13.16 -13.96 -22.45
C GLU A 645 13.17 -12.66 -21.64
N GLU A 646 12.01 -12.03 -21.42
CA GLU A 646 11.89 -10.85 -20.56
C GLU A 646 12.21 -11.18 -19.09
N ARG A 647 11.87 -12.39 -18.63
CA ARG A 647 12.22 -12.87 -17.28
C ARG A 647 13.72 -13.04 -17.11
N GLU A 648 14.42 -13.55 -18.12
CA GLU A 648 15.88 -13.74 -18.08
C GLU A 648 16.62 -12.39 -17.99
N ARG A 649 16.16 -11.39 -18.74
CA ARG A 649 16.73 -10.04 -18.69
C ARG A 649 16.46 -9.32 -17.36
N ILE A 650 15.26 -9.46 -16.80
CA ILE A 650 14.91 -8.91 -15.47
C ILE A 650 15.64 -9.67 -14.36
N GLN A 651 15.85 -10.98 -14.51
CA GLN A 651 16.60 -11.81 -13.58
C GLN A 651 18.06 -11.36 -13.45
N ALA A 652 18.65 -10.78 -14.50
CA ALA A 652 20.00 -10.23 -14.48
C ALA A 652 20.13 -8.84 -13.81
N LYS A 653 19.03 -8.07 -13.66
CA LYS A 653 19.10 -6.64 -13.26
C LYS A 653 18.08 -6.17 -12.21
N GLY A 654 17.04 -6.95 -11.90
CA GLY A 654 15.98 -6.54 -10.97
C GLY A 654 16.39 -6.66 -9.49
N PRO A 655 15.74 -5.92 -8.58
CA PRO A 655 15.99 -6.03 -7.15
C PRO A 655 15.69 -7.45 -6.68
N GLN A 656 16.54 -7.95 -5.79
CA GLN A 656 16.45 -9.27 -5.20
C GLN A 656 15.58 -9.20 -3.95
N VAL A 657 14.47 -9.92 -3.95
CA VAL A 657 13.39 -9.77 -2.97
C VAL A 657 13.04 -11.10 -2.33
N THR A 658 12.73 -11.07 -1.05
CA THR A 658 12.22 -12.19 -0.28
C THR A 658 10.80 -11.86 0.21
N PRO A 659 9.75 -12.06 -0.62
CA PRO A 659 8.44 -11.45 -0.39
C PRO A 659 7.80 -11.84 0.95
N ILE A 660 7.20 -10.89 1.66
CA ILE A 660 6.50 -11.15 2.93
C ILE A 660 5.15 -11.84 2.73
N PHE A 661 4.45 -11.56 1.61
CA PHE A 661 3.12 -12.08 1.31
C PHE A 661 3.16 -13.34 0.44
N ARG A 662 4.05 -14.29 0.74
CA ARG A 662 4.18 -15.56 0.00
C ARG A 662 2.97 -16.46 0.17
N ASP A 663 2.40 -16.92 -0.93
CA ASP A 663 1.24 -17.80 -0.95
C ASP A 663 1.65 -19.28 -0.97
N PRO A 664 1.48 -20.03 0.13
CA PRO A 664 1.92 -21.42 0.20
C PRO A 664 0.93 -22.38 -0.48
N ALA A 665 -0.12 -21.89 -1.13
CA ALA A 665 -1.05 -22.70 -1.93
C ALA A 665 -0.69 -22.73 -3.43
N LYS A 666 0.39 -22.06 -3.85
CA LYS A 666 0.78 -21.92 -5.28
C LYS A 666 2.03 -22.71 -5.65
N ASN A 667 2.29 -22.80 -6.96
CA ASN A 667 3.42 -23.53 -7.58
C ASN A 667 4.77 -22.96 -7.19
N ARG A 668 4.79 -21.64 -7.06
CA ARG A 668 5.92 -20.88 -6.55
C ARG A 668 5.59 -20.44 -5.13
N HIS A 669 6.09 -21.18 -4.14
CA HIS A 669 5.97 -20.84 -2.71
C HIS A 669 6.79 -19.60 -2.33
N ASP A 670 7.76 -19.26 -3.18
CA ASP A 670 8.61 -18.08 -3.11
C ASP A 670 7.93 -16.80 -3.66
N ALA A 671 6.85 -16.93 -4.44
CA ALA A 671 6.14 -15.81 -5.04
C ALA A 671 5.13 -15.19 -4.08
N PRO A 672 4.89 -13.86 -4.19
CA PRO A 672 3.82 -13.24 -3.43
C PRO A 672 2.43 -13.66 -3.94
N ILE A 673 1.38 -13.42 -3.12
CA ILE A 673 -0.04 -13.54 -3.52
C ILE A 673 -0.27 -12.91 -4.89
N THR A 674 -1.14 -13.44 -5.74
CA THR A 674 -1.36 -12.91 -7.11
C THR A 674 -2.19 -11.63 -7.13
N TYR A 675 -2.10 -10.84 -8.21
CA TYR A 675 -2.94 -9.64 -8.37
C TYR A 675 -4.42 -10.00 -8.29
N ASP A 676 -4.86 -11.03 -9.02
CA ASP A 676 -6.26 -11.42 -9.11
C ASP A 676 -6.84 -11.82 -7.75
N ARG A 677 -6.05 -12.49 -6.89
CA ARG A 677 -6.49 -12.88 -5.56
C ARG A 677 -6.73 -11.67 -4.65
N LEU A 678 -5.81 -10.71 -4.68
CA LEU A 678 -5.96 -9.45 -3.94
C LEU A 678 -7.13 -8.62 -4.51
N ALA A 679 -7.29 -8.64 -5.83
CA ALA A 679 -8.34 -7.94 -6.55
C ALA A 679 -9.74 -8.43 -6.16
N THR A 680 -9.98 -9.75 -6.21
CA THR A 680 -11.26 -10.34 -5.80
C THR A 680 -11.57 -10.04 -4.33
N PHE A 681 -10.59 -10.17 -3.44
CA PHE A 681 -10.79 -9.86 -2.02
C PHE A 681 -11.14 -8.38 -1.79
N TYR A 682 -10.50 -7.47 -2.52
CA TYR A 682 -10.81 -6.05 -2.47
C TYR A 682 -12.21 -5.72 -3.01
N THR A 683 -12.67 -6.36 -4.10
CA THR A 683 -14.04 -6.20 -4.59
C THR A 683 -15.07 -6.62 -3.54
N ASN A 684 -14.83 -7.74 -2.85
CA ASN A 684 -15.70 -8.19 -1.75
C ASN A 684 -15.69 -7.20 -0.58
N ALA A 685 -14.52 -6.64 -0.24
CA ALA A 685 -14.40 -5.63 0.81
C ALA A 685 -15.19 -4.36 0.45
N LEU A 686 -15.13 -3.90 -0.80
CA LEU A 686 -15.92 -2.76 -1.26
C LEU A 686 -17.43 -3.00 -1.16
N ALA A 687 -17.89 -4.20 -1.52
CA ALA A 687 -19.31 -4.56 -1.42
C ALA A 687 -19.81 -4.53 0.04
N GLU A 688 -19.04 -5.09 0.98
CA GLU A 688 -19.41 -5.06 2.41
C GLU A 688 -19.32 -3.64 2.99
N VAL A 689 -18.33 -2.83 2.59
CA VAL A 689 -18.22 -1.42 3.04
C VAL A 689 -19.36 -0.57 2.51
N GLN A 690 -19.77 -0.76 1.25
CA GLN A 690 -20.94 -0.09 0.68
C GLN A 690 -22.18 -0.35 1.54
N GLU A 691 -22.40 -1.61 1.92
CA GLU A 691 -23.55 -2.00 2.74
C GLU A 691 -23.42 -1.50 4.20
N ARG A 692 -22.22 -1.54 4.80
CA ARG A 692 -21.97 -0.97 6.14
C ARG A 692 -22.23 0.53 6.19
N ILE A 693 -21.79 1.29 5.19
CA ILE A 693 -22.01 2.75 5.12
C ILE A 693 -23.50 3.06 4.96
N LYS A 694 -24.21 2.29 4.13
CA LYS A 694 -25.67 2.43 3.99
C LYS A 694 -26.38 2.18 5.32
N ARG A 695 -26.00 1.13 6.07
CA ARG A 695 -26.57 0.83 7.39
C ARG A 695 -26.23 1.87 8.46
N LYS A 696 -24.99 2.38 8.49
CA LYS A 696 -24.48 3.27 9.55
C LYS A 696 -24.83 4.74 9.32
N HIS A 697 -24.76 5.21 8.08
CA HIS A 697 -24.89 6.62 7.73
C HIS A 697 -26.10 6.92 6.82
N GLY A 698 -26.80 5.92 6.30
CA GLY A 698 -27.94 6.13 5.39
C GLY A 698 -27.55 6.68 4.01
N HIS A 699 -26.26 6.74 3.68
CA HIS A 699 -25.76 7.21 2.39
C HIS A 699 -25.71 6.06 1.38
N ASP A 700 -26.33 6.26 0.22
CA ASP A 700 -26.28 5.32 -0.89
C ASP A 700 -25.09 5.67 -1.80
N ILE A 701 -23.97 4.96 -1.61
CA ILE A 701 -22.75 5.13 -2.40
C ILE A 701 -22.53 3.90 -3.28
N GLN A 702 -22.07 4.10 -4.51
CA GLN A 702 -21.79 3.00 -5.42
C GLN A 702 -20.28 2.73 -5.49
N LEU A 703 -19.83 1.65 -4.85
CA LEU A 703 -18.44 1.18 -4.84
C LEU A 703 -18.24 -0.06 -5.74
N VAL A 704 -19.29 -0.82 -6.00
CA VAL A 704 -19.30 -2.01 -6.87
C VAL A 704 -20.45 -1.96 -7.87
N SER A 705 -20.27 -2.65 -9.00
CA SER A 705 -21.28 -2.82 -10.06
C SER A 705 -21.36 -4.29 -10.46
N GLU A 706 -22.55 -4.79 -10.77
CA GLU A 706 -22.75 -6.14 -11.29
C GLU A 706 -22.63 -6.14 -12.83
N ASP A 707 -21.93 -7.14 -13.38
CA ASP A 707 -21.87 -7.38 -14.82
C ASP A 707 -23.11 -8.14 -15.32
N GLU A 708 -23.28 -8.26 -16.65
CA GLU A 708 -24.39 -9.02 -17.27
C GLU A 708 -24.48 -10.49 -16.80
N ASN A 709 -23.36 -11.06 -16.31
CA ASN A 709 -23.27 -12.41 -15.77
C ASN A 709 -23.51 -12.50 -14.25
N GLY A 710 -23.85 -11.40 -13.57
CA GLY A 710 -24.03 -11.34 -12.11
C GLY A 710 -22.72 -11.35 -11.31
N GLU A 711 -21.56 -11.15 -11.96
CA GLU A 711 -20.27 -11.03 -11.28
C GLU A 711 -20.04 -9.59 -10.80
N LEU A 712 -19.59 -9.44 -9.56
CA LEU A 712 -19.23 -8.15 -8.99
C LEU A 712 -17.93 -7.62 -9.59
N LYS A 713 -17.99 -6.39 -10.12
CA LYS A 713 -16.84 -5.59 -10.55
C LYS A 713 -16.67 -4.41 -9.63
N TRP A 714 -15.43 -4.04 -9.34
CA TRP A 714 -15.14 -2.79 -8.65
C TRP A 714 -15.58 -1.59 -9.52
N ALA A 715 -16.13 -0.55 -8.89
CA ALA A 715 -16.23 0.76 -9.52
C ALA A 715 -14.92 1.55 -9.37
N VAL A 716 -14.15 1.23 -8.32
CA VAL A 716 -12.93 1.91 -7.92
C VAL A 716 -11.76 0.92 -7.88
N ASP A 717 -10.80 1.02 -8.80
CA ASP A 717 -9.69 0.08 -8.89
C ASP A 717 -8.67 0.19 -7.72
N LEU A 718 -7.84 -0.84 -7.52
CA LEU A 718 -6.79 -0.84 -6.49
C LEU A 718 -5.80 0.34 -6.62
N HIS A 719 -5.62 0.90 -7.82
CA HIS A 719 -4.70 2.02 -8.02
C HIS A 719 -5.26 3.32 -7.42
N THR A 720 -6.58 3.42 -7.33
CA THR A 720 -7.27 4.57 -6.74
C THR A 720 -7.01 4.68 -5.24
N LEU A 721 -6.71 3.58 -4.53
CA LEU A 721 -6.31 3.64 -3.11
C LEU A 721 -5.07 4.51 -2.90
N ARG A 722 -4.08 4.39 -3.78
CA ARG A 722 -2.88 5.24 -3.73
C ARG A 722 -3.21 6.71 -3.99
N VAL A 723 -4.06 7.00 -4.97
CA VAL A 723 -4.51 8.37 -5.25
C VAL A 723 -5.20 8.95 -4.01
N SER A 724 -6.11 8.17 -3.43
CA SER A 724 -6.93 8.59 -2.29
C SER A 724 -6.10 8.81 -1.03
N GLY A 725 -5.14 7.93 -0.73
CA GLY A 725 -4.25 8.08 0.42
C GLY A 725 -3.26 9.25 0.28
N ILE A 726 -2.76 9.53 -0.92
CA ILE A 726 -1.96 10.75 -1.20
C ILE A 726 -2.81 12.00 -0.98
N THR A 727 -4.03 12.06 -1.55
CA THR A 727 -4.96 13.17 -1.35
C THR A 727 -5.28 13.37 0.13
N ALA A 728 -5.57 12.30 0.87
CA ALA A 728 -5.92 12.38 2.29
C ALA A 728 -4.77 12.93 3.15
N MET A 729 -3.51 12.58 2.86
CA MET A 729 -2.34 13.13 3.57
C MET A 729 -2.16 14.62 3.30
N ILE A 730 -2.32 15.05 2.05
CA ILE A 730 -2.24 16.48 1.69
C ILE A 730 -3.37 17.25 2.38
N GLU A 731 -4.60 16.71 2.34
CA GLU A 731 -5.76 17.30 3.02
C GLU A 731 -5.59 17.37 4.55
N SER A 732 -4.77 16.50 5.14
CA SER A 732 -4.45 16.48 6.57
C SER A 732 -3.27 17.40 6.93
N GLY A 733 -2.75 18.18 5.97
CA GLY A 733 -1.71 19.18 6.20
C GLY A 733 -0.27 18.71 5.94
N VAL A 734 -0.05 17.52 5.36
CA VAL A 734 1.30 17.08 4.98
C VAL A 734 1.75 17.86 3.72
N PRO A 735 2.90 18.56 3.74
CA PRO A 735 3.38 19.31 2.58
C PRO A 735 3.56 18.45 1.33
N LEU A 736 3.24 19.02 0.16
CA LEU A 736 3.26 18.30 -1.13
C LEU A 736 4.64 17.75 -1.46
N GLU A 737 5.69 18.48 -1.10
CA GLU A 737 7.09 18.11 -1.29
C GLU A 737 7.42 16.83 -0.51
N VAL A 738 6.96 16.76 0.74
CA VAL A 738 7.16 15.60 1.63
C VAL A 738 6.42 14.38 1.09
N VAL A 739 5.17 14.54 0.65
CA VAL A 739 4.40 13.46 0.03
C VAL A 739 5.03 13.00 -1.28
N SER A 740 5.54 13.93 -2.11
CA SER A 740 6.21 13.60 -3.37
C SER A 740 7.48 12.77 -3.15
N GLN A 741 8.33 13.19 -2.22
CA GLN A 741 9.66 12.61 -2.00
C GLN A 741 9.59 11.30 -1.21
N PHE A 742 8.88 11.29 -0.09
CA PHE A 742 8.97 10.19 0.89
C PHE A 742 7.84 9.16 0.77
N VAL A 743 6.68 9.55 0.25
CA VAL A 743 5.50 8.67 0.15
C VAL A 743 5.29 8.18 -1.29
N ALA A 744 5.40 9.09 -2.26
CA ALA A 744 5.18 8.78 -3.66
C ALA A 744 6.45 8.28 -4.37
N GLY A 745 7.64 8.63 -3.87
CA GLY A 745 8.93 8.29 -4.47
C GLY A 745 9.14 8.93 -5.85
N HIS A 746 8.49 10.06 -6.11
CA HIS A 746 8.59 10.79 -7.37
C HIS A 746 9.77 11.77 -7.32
N THR A 747 10.62 11.72 -8.34
CA THR A 747 11.77 12.62 -8.50
C THR A 747 11.40 14.04 -8.94
N THR A 748 10.18 14.27 -9.43
CA THR A 748 9.69 15.59 -9.87
C THR A 748 8.31 15.91 -9.31
N LEU A 749 8.15 17.11 -8.75
CA LEU A 749 6.91 17.59 -8.11
C LEU A 749 5.69 17.56 -9.05
N VAL A 750 5.91 17.82 -10.35
CA VAL A 750 4.86 17.85 -11.38
C VAL A 750 4.10 16.53 -11.43
N MET A 751 4.77 15.39 -11.22
CA MET A 751 4.11 14.08 -11.16
C MET A 751 3.17 13.94 -9.95
N THR A 752 3.45 14.64 -8.85
CA THR A 752 2.66 14.60 -7.61
C THR A 752 1.47 15.56 -7.66
N LEU A 753 1.58 16.69 -8.39
CA LEU A 753 0.44 17.57 -8.71
C LEU A 753 -0.71 16.83 -9.40
N HIS A 754 -0.44 15.78 -10.18
CA HIS A 754 -1.48 14.95 -10.80
C HIS A 754 -2.35 14.15 -9.80
N TYR A 755 -1.92 14.03 -8.54
CA TYR A 755 -2.66 13.32 -7.48
C TYR A 755 -3.52 14.26 -6.61
N LEU A 756 -3.43 15.57 -6.82
CA LEU A 756 -4.17 16.58 -6.06
C LEU A 756 -5.62 16.65 -6.60
N ARG A 757 -6.51 15.78 -6.10
CA ARG A 757 -7.95 15.79 -6.41
C ARG A 757 -8.78 15.89 -5.14
N TYR A 758 -9.06 17.12 -4.71
CA TYR A 758 -10.07 17.39 -3.70
C TYR A 758 -11.43 16.81 -4.13
N SER A 759 -12.21 16.28 -3.19
CA SER A 759 -13.59 15.88 -3.49
C SER A 759 -14.39 17.10 -3.99
N PRO A 760 -15.28 16.99 -4.99
CA PRO A 760 -16.02 18.14 -5.51
C PRO A 760 -16.78 18.93 -4.43
N LEU A 761 -17.29 18.24 -3.41
CA LEU A 761 -18.00 18.84 -2.27
C LEU A 761 -17.06 19.66 -1.38
N LYS A 762 -15.83 19.17 -1.14
CA LYS A 762 -14.82 19.86 -0.33
C LYS A 762 -14.10 20.94 -1.11
N LEU A 763 -13.88 20.76 -2.41
CA LEU A 763 -13.43 21.82 -3.32
C LEU A 763 -14.48 22.93 -3.36
N GLN A 764 -15.77 22.60 -3.45
CA GLN A 764 -16.85 23.57 -3.33
C GLN A 764 -16.83 24.25 -1.96
N LYS A 765 -16.62 23.52 -0.86
CA LYS A 765 -16.55 24.11 0.49
C LYS A 765 -15.30 24.98 0.69
N MET A 766 -14.13 24.55 0.23
CA MET A 766 -12.88 25.33 0.28
C MET A 766 -12.91 26.52 -0.67
N LEU A 767 -13.48 26.36 -1.86
CA LEU A 767 -13.72 27.48 -2.77
C LEU A 767 -14.78 28.40 -2.19
N LYS A 768 -15.79 27.89 -1.48
CA LYS A 768 -16.81 28.70 -0.81
C LYS A 768 -16.22 29.42 0.39
N GLU A 769 -15.43 28.77 1.24
CA GLU A 769 -14.72 29.37 2.38
C GLU A 769 -13.60 30.31 1.92
N ALA A 770 -12.90 30.00 0.83
CA ALA A 770 -11.92 30.89 0.21
C ALA A 770 -12.61 32.03 -0.52
N HIS A 771 -13.80 31.80 -1.08
CA HIS A 771 -14.64 32.85 -1.66
C HIS A 771 -15.27 33.71 -0.57
N GLU A 772 -15.69 33.15 0.57
CA GLU A 772 -16.19 33.85 1.75
C GLU A 772 -15.06 34.65 2.40
N LYS A 773 -13.87 34.06 2.60
CA LYS A 773 -12.66 34.78 3.05
C LYS A 773 -12.13 35.80 2.05
N ALA A 774 -12.22 35.53 0.75
CA ALA A 774 -11.89 36.51 -0.29
C ALA A 774 -12.97 37.59 -0.40
N SER A 775 -14.22 37.29 -0.03
CA SER A 775 -15.36 38.21 0.01
C SER A 775 -15.31 39.10 1.28
N GLU A 776 -14.80 38.56 2.40
CA GLU A 776 -14.52 39.28 3.64
C GLU A 776 -13.24 40.14 3.53
N ASN A 777 -12.25 39.69 2.73
CA ASN A 777 -11.04 40.44 2.37
C ASN A 777 -11.19 41.21 1.04
N VAL A 778 -12.41 41.62 0.63
CA VAL A 778 -12.55 42.51 -0.55
C VAL A 778 -12.11 43.90 -0.13
N ASP A 779 -10.82 44.14 -0.32
CA ASP A 779 -10.27 45.47 -0.33
C ASP A 779 -10.92 46.29 -1.46
N PHE A 780 -11.35 47.53 -1.18
CA PHE A 780 -11.97 48.40 -2.19
C PHE A 780 -11.13 48.46 -3.49
N VAL A 781 -9.80 48.49 -3.39
CA VAL A 781 -8.87 48.53 -4.54
C VAL A 781 -8.84 47.22 -5.35
N GLY A 782 -9.21 46.08 -4.74
CA GLY A 782 -9.38 44.77 -5.39
C GLY A 782 -10.81 44.44 -5.81
N SER A 783 -11.77 45.32 -5.51
CA SER A 783 -13.18 45.14 -5.82
C SER A 783 -13.49 45.33 -7.31
N GLU A 784 -14.57 44.70 -7.78
CA GLU A 784 -15.09 44.95 -9.13
C GLU A 784 -15.50 46.43 -9.32
N SER A 785 -15.98 47.09 -8.27
CA SER A 785 -16.33 48.52 -8.26
C SER A 785 -15.14 49.44 -8.52
N PHE A 786 -13.94 49.13 -8.01
CA PHE A 786 -12.74 49.94 -8.30
C PHE A 786 -12.28 49.76 -9.75
N MET A 787 -12.32 48.53 -10.27
CA MET A 787 -12.01 48.28 -11.68
C MET A 787 -13.01 48.96 -12.64
N GLN A 788 -14.30 48.99 -12.27
CA GLN A 788 -15.35 49.67 -13.06
C GLN A 788 -15.21 51.20 -13.02
N ASN A 789 -14.71 51.76 -11.92
CA ASN A 789 -14.50 53.20 -11.75
C ASN A 789 -13.02 53.61 -11.89
N LEU A 790 -12.19 52.78 -12.53
CA LEU A 790 -10.75 53.00 -12.65
C LEU A 790 -10.40 54.36 -13.26
N ASP A 791 -11.21 54.84 -14.20
CA ASP A 791 -11.01 56.16 -14.84
C ASP A 791 -11.27 57.33 -13.88
N ALA A 792 -12.15 57.18 -12.88
CA ALA A 792 -12.38 58.18 -11.86
C ALA A 792 -11.23 58.25 -10.83
N PHE A 793 -10.56 57.12 -10.60
CA PHE A 793 -9.42 57.03 -9.68
C PHE A 793 -8.05 57.19 -10.35
N ALA A 794 -7.97 57.04 -11.68
CA ALA A 794 -6.73 57.14 -12.45
C ALA A 794 -5.90 58.40 -12.14
N PRO A 795 -6.47 59.61 -11.99
CA PRO A 795 -5.71 60.81 -11.64
C PRO A 795 -4.96 60.73 -10.29
N TYR A 796 -5.34 59.81 -9.41
CA TYR A 796 -4.73 59.58 -8.09
C TYR A 796 -3.82 58.34 -8.06
N LEU A 797 -3.71 57.63 -9.19
CA LEU A 797 -2.81 56.49 -9.35
C LEU A 797 -1.45 56.98 -9.83
N LEU A 798 -0.45 56.89 -8.97
CA LEU A 798 0.91 57.36 -9.18
C LEU A 798 1.77 56.25 -9.81
N GLY A 799 2.53 56.61 -10.83
CA GLY A 799 3.58 55.76 -11.41
C GLY A 799 4.83 56.60 -11.74
N GLN A 800 5.86 55.96 -12.31
CA GLN A 800 7.12 56.64 -12.68
C GLN A 800 6.91 57.77 -13.70
N GLU A 801 5.93 57.65 -14.59
CA GLU A 801 5.62 58.64 -15.63
C GLU A 801 4.62 59.72 -15.17
N GLY A 802 4.21 59.70 -13.89
CA GLY A 802 3.30 60.65 -13.28
C GLY A 802 1.91 60.08 -12.94
N ALA A 803 1.06 60.92 -12.35
CA ALA A 803 -0.28 60.53 -11.92
C ALA A 803 -1.22 60.31 -13.12
N GLY A 804 -1.93 59.17 -13.14
CA GLY A 804 -2.91 58.83 -14.18
C GLY A 804 -2.33 58.58 -15.58
N GLN A 805 -1.02 58.37 -15.70
CA GLN A 805 -0.34 58.19 -16.97
C GLN A 805 0.67 57.05 -16.89
N GLY A 806 1.04 56.54 -18.08
CA GLY A 806 2.09 55.56 -18.23
C GLY A 806 1.63 54.11 -18.44
N PRO A 807 2.60 53.21 -18.67
CA PRO A 807 2.36 51.85 -19.12
C PRO A 807 1.77 50.96 -18.03
N GLY A 808 1.95 51.29 -16.75
CA GLY A 808 1.33 50.59 -15.63
C GLY A 808 -0.19 50.71 -15.70
N LEU A 809 -0.70 51.94 -15.84
CA LEU A 809 -2.14 52.19 -15.95
C LEU A 809 -2.74 51.57 -17.21
N GLY A 810 -2.02 51.64 -18.34
CA GLY A 810 -2.39 50.93 -19.57
C GLY A 810 -2.51 49.42 -19.35
N ALA A 811 -1.50 48.81 -18.72
CA ALA A 811 -1.51 47.39 -18.39
C ALA A 811 -2.63 46.99 -17.43
N LEU A 812 -3.01 47.88 -16.49
CA LEU A 812 -4.12 47.68 -15.57
C LEU A 812 -5.49 47.76 -16.29
N ARG A 813 -5.65 48.70 -17.23
CA ARG A 813 -6.85 48.82 -18.10
C ARG A 813 -7.01 47.61 -19.01
N GLU A 814 -5.92 47.18 -19.63
CA GLU A 814 -5.89 46.08 -20.60
C GLU A 814 -5.87 44.69 -19.93
N LYS A 815 -5.71 44.63 -18.59
CA LYS A 815 -5.65 43.39 -17.80
C LYS A 815 -4.61 42.41 -18.35
N THR A 816 -3.42 42.92 -18.66
CA THR A 816 -2.36 42.17 -19.37
C THR A 816 -1.72 41.03 -18.56
N GLY A 817 -1.95 40.99 -17.24
CA GLY A 817 -1.39 39.97 -16.34
C GLY A 817 -2.22 39.74 -15.07
N ILE A 818 -1.69 38.92 -14.17
CA ILE A 818 -2.28 38.69 -12.84
C ILE A 818 -2.00 39.91 -11.97
N ILE A 819 -3.04 40.71 -11.73
CA ILE A 819 -2.96 41.90 -10.90
C ILE A 819 -2.71 41.45 -9.46
N THR A 820 -1.62 41.94 -8.86
CA THR A 820 -1.28 41.71 -7.46
C THR A 820 -1.36 43.05 -6.74
N ILE A 821 -2.25 43.15 -5.76
CA ILE A 821 -2.39 44.32 -4.91
C ILE A 821 -1.64 44.02 -3.61
N THR A 822 -0.69 44.88 -3.29
CA THR A 822 0.08 44.84 -2.06
C THR A 822 -0.26 46.08 -1.24
N SER A 823 0.14 46.09 0.03
CA SER A 823 -0.05 47.23 0.92
C SER A 823 0.65 48.51 0.42
N GLU A 824 1.75 48.41 -0.32
CA GLU A 824 2.49 49.55 -0.91
C GLU A 824 2.08 49.94 -2.34
N GLY A 825 1.25 49.16 -3.02
CA GLY A 825 0.84 49.45 -4.39
C GLY A 825 0.37 48.24 -5.19
N ILE A 826 0.17 48.46 -6.47
CA ILE A 826 -0.44 47.55 -7.44
C ILE A 826 0.60 47.18 -8.50
N CYS A 827 0.83 45.88 -8.67
CA CYS A 827 1.54 45.31 -9.80
C CYS A 827 0.52 44.77 -10.82
N PRO A 828 0.48 45.29 -12.06
CA PRO A 828 -0.41 44.78 -13.11
C PRO A 828 -0.05 43.37 -13.65
N GLY A 829 1.02 42.74 -13.14
CA GLY A 829 1.46 41.40 -13.58
C GLY A 829 2.29 41.39 -14.86
N THR A 830 2.97 42.50 -15.17
CA THR A 830 3.87 42.64 -16.33
C THR A 830 5.30 42.17 -16.03
N SER A 831 6.16 42.05 -17.05
CA SER A 831 7.52 41.52 -16.87
C SER A 831 8.48 42.54 -16.23
N CYS A 832 9.14 42.15 -15.13
CA CYS A 832 10.22 42.94 -14.51
C CYS A 832 11.44 43.15 -15.44
N SER A 833 11.59 42.30 -16.47
CA SER A 833 12.67 42.40 -17.45
C SER A 833 12.51 43.60 -18.41
N THR A 834 11.32 44.18 -18.50
CA THR A 834 11.02 45.36 -19.34
C THR A 834 10.56 46.57 -18.52
N GLY A 835 10.68 46.46 -17.19
CA GLY A 835 10.16 47.46 -16.25
C GLY A 835 11.13 48.61 -15.96
N GLY A 836 12.38 48.54 -16.41
CA GLY A 836 13.44 49.48 -16.10
C GLY A 836 13.52 50.70 -17.05
N PRO A 837 14.57 51.52 -16.91
CA PRO A 837 14.78 52.69 -17.76
C PRO A 837 14.99 52.30 -19.22
N LEU A 838 14.76 53.28 -20.12
CA LEU A 838 14.97 53.10 -21.55
C LEU A 838 16.47 52.87 -21.83
N ASP A 839 16.82 51.76 -22.48
CA ASP A 839 18.18 51.52 -22.94
C ASP A 839 18.45 52.39 -24.18
N SER A 840 19.32 53.40 -24.02
CA SER A 840 19.70 54.33 -25.08
C SER A 840 20.29 53.64 -26.32
N THR A 841 20.72 52.38 -26.20
CA THR A 841 21.31 51.60 -27.30
C THR A 841 20.32 50.71 -28.06
N ARG A 842 19.18 50.34 -27.46
CA ARG A 842 18.25 49.32 -28.01
C ARG A 842 16.83 49.81 -28.28
N VAL A 843 16.48 51.05 -27.96
CA VAL A 843 15.12 51.60 -28.09
C VAL A 843 14.07 50.73 -27.36
N GLN A 844 14.51 49.97 -26.36
CA GLN A 844 13.67 49.07 -25.56
C GLN A 844 13.97 49.33 -24.08
N HIS A 845 12.97 49.11 -23.23
CA HIS A 845 13.15 49.23 -21.79
C HIS A 845 13.93 48.04 -21.25
N GLY A 846 14.95 48.33 -20.44
CA GLY A 846 15.77 47.32 -19.79
C GLY A 846 15.09 46.68 -18.57
N PRO A 847 15.78 45.75 -17.88
CA PRO A 847 15.31 45.20 -16.63
C PRO A 847 15.31 46.25 -15.52
N VAL A 848 14.41 46.09 -14.54
CA VAL A 848 14.42 46.92 -13.33
C VAL A 848 15.78 46.78 -12.62
N PRO A 849 16.46 47.89 -12.28
CA PRO A 849 17.78 47.85 -11.64
C PRO A 849 17.80 47.02 -10.35
N GLY A 850 18.54 45.91 -10.36
CA GLY A 850 18.66 44.98 -9.23
C GLY A 850 17.43 44.11 -8.94
N GLY A 851 16.51 43.96 -9.89
CA GLY A 851 15.44 42.97 -9.82
C GLY A 851 14.13 43.51 -9.24
N GLN A 852 13.64 42.91 -8.14
CA GLN A 852 12.31 43.19 -7.56
C GLN A 852 12.23 44.53 -6.79
N ARG A 853 12.79 45.60 -7.35
CA ARG A 853 12.72 46.97 -6.82
C ARG A 853 11.53 47.71 -7.42
N CYS A 854 10.33 47.36 -6.96
CA CYS A 854 9.05 47.83 -7.53
C CYS A 854 8.96 49.36 -7.62
N GLY A 855 9.55 50.09 -6.67
CA GLY A 855 9.58 51.55 -6.69
C GLY A 855 10.24 52.14 -7.94
N LEU A 856 11.16 51.42 -8.60
CA LEU A 856 11.84 51.84 -9.83
C LEU A 856 11.18 51.28 -11.11
N CYS A 857 10.13 50.47 -10.98
CA CYS A 857 9.48 49.83 -12.10
C CYS A 857 8.48 50.78 -12.77
N ARG A 858 8.56 50.93 -14.10
CA ARG A 858 7.62 51.77 -14.88
C ARG A 858 6.18 51.28 -14.85
N TYR A 859 5.96 49.99 -14.57
CA TYR A 859 4.62 49.40 -14.50
C TYR A 859 4.02 49.46 -13.10
N TRP A 860 4.81 49.80 -12.09
CA TRP A 860 4.33 49.89 -10.71
C TRP A 860 3.39 51.07 -10.56
N ILE A 861 2.28 50.84 -9.85
CA ILE A 861 1.27 51.84 -9.58
C ILE A 861 1.05 51.91 -8.08
N THR A 862 0.92 53.11 -7.54
CA THR A 862 0.57 53.30 -6.12
C THR A 862 -0.33 54.53 -5.98
N GLY A 863 -0.62 54.99 -4.76
CA GLY A 863 -1.41 56.21 -4.56
C GLY A 863 -1.89 56.39 -3.11
N PRO A 864 -2.81 57.34 -2.87
CA PRO A 864 -3.29 57.66 -1.52
C PRO A 864 -3.85 56.47 -0.73
N ALA A 865 -4.43 55.48 -1.40
CA ALA A 865 -4.93 54.25 -0.76
C ALA A 865 -3.84 53.35 -0.15
N HIS A 866 -2.58 53.52 -0.58
CA HIS A 866 -1.44 52.71 -0.15
C HIS A 866 -0.48 53.48 0.77
N LEU A 867 -0.87 54.67 1.24
CA LEU A 867 0.03 55.60 1.93
C LEU A 867 0.75 54.97 3.13
N LEU A 868 0.03 54.23 3.98
CA LEU A 868 0.63 53.55 5.14
C LEU A 868 1.67 52.50 4.72
N GLY A 869 1.38 51.73 3.67
CA GLY A 869 2.34 50.76 3.12
C GLY A 869 3.54 51.42 2.44
N GLN A 870 3.34 52.57 1.77
CA GLN A 870 4.46 53.35 1.22
C GLN A 870 5.39 53.85 2.32
N VAL A 871 4.86 54.38 3.43
CA VAL A 871 5.67 54.82 4.58
C VAL A 871 6.42 53.64 5.21
N ALA A 872 5.76 52.49 5.37
CA ALA A 872 6.39 51.27 5.88
C ALA A 872 7.56 50.82 4.99
N ALA A 873 7.38 50.89 3.68
CA ALA A 873 8.41 50.54 2.70
C ALA A 873 9.61 51.49 2.73
N VAL A 874 9.35 52.81 2.81
CA VAL A 874 10.40 53.85 2.91
C VAL A 874 11.25 53.64 4.17
N ASN A 875 10.63 53.37 5.31
CA ASN A 875 11.34 53.14 6.58
C ASN A 875 12.15 51.83 6.57
N ASN A 876 11.56 50.74 6.05
CA ASN A 876 12.29 49.47 5.91
C ASN A 876 13.49 49.56 4.97
N LEU A 877 13.35 50.30 3.86
CA LEU A 877 14.44 50.54 2.94
C LEU A 877 15.51 51.46 3.55
N ALA A 878 15.12 52.47 4.33
CA ALA A 878 16.06 53.31 5.09
C ALA A 878 16.91 52.49 6.06
N TYR A 879 16.30 51.55 6.78
CA TYR A 879 17.02 50.61 7.66
C TYR A 879 18.03 49.76 6.87
N THR A 880 17.63 49.23 5.72
CA THR A 880 18.51 48.42 4.85
C THR A 880 19.71 49.25 4.34
N ILE A 881 19.46 50.47 3.88
CA ILE A 881 20.50 51.43 3.45
C ILE A 881 21.47 51.71 4.58
N ARG A 882 20.97 51.94 5.80
CA ARG A 882 21.81 52.18 6.99
C ARG A 882 22.73 50.99 7.29
N LYS A 883 22.22 49.75 7.26
CA LYS A 883 23.02 48.55 7.51
C LYS A 883 24.10 48.33 6.46
N LYS A 884 23.76 48.46 5.18
CA LYS A 884 24.76 48.40 4.11
C LYS A 884 25.82 49.49 4.25
N GLY A 885 25.42 50.71 4.65
CA GLY A 885 26.35 51.80 4.93
C GLY A 885 27.33 51.50 6.07
N LEU A 886 26.86 50.89 7.16
CA LEU A 886 27.70 50.45 8.27
C LEU A 886 28.66 49.32 7.86
N GLU A 887 28.18 48.34 7.08
CA GLU A 887 29.04 47.27 6.52
C GLU A 887 30.14 47.85 5.63
N VAL A 888 29.81 48.82 4.77
CA VAL A 888 30.80 49.50 3.92
C VAL A 888 31.83 50.27 4.76
N ALA A 889 31.41 50.95 5.82
CA ALA A 889 32.34 51.64 6.73
C ALA A 889 33.30 50.65 7.39
N GLN A 890 32.79 49.56 7.97
CA GLN A 890 33.59 48.50 8.57
C GLN A 890 34.57 47.87 7.58
N LEU A 891 34.11 47.54 6.37
CA LEU A 891 34.95 46.96 5.33
C LEU A 891 36.04 47.95 4.88
N ASN A 892 35.76 49.26 4.85
CA ASN A 892 36.79 50.25 4.57
C ASN A 892 37.87 50.31 5.66
N ASP A 893 37.49 50.20 6.93
CA ASP A 893 38.45 50.11 8.04
C ASP A 893 39.29 48.83 7.95
N GLU A 894 38.66 47.68 7.72
CA GLU A 894 39.37 46.41 7.51
C GLU A 894 40.29 46.43 6.28
N ARG A 895 39.94 47.21 5.26
CA ARG A 895 40.79 47.45 4.09
C ARG A 895 42.04 48.23 4.48
N LEU A 896 41.90 49.30 5.26
CA LEU A 896 43.02 50.11 5.74
C LEU A 896 43.96 49.25 6.60
N ASP A 897 43.43 48.47 7.54
CA ASP A 897 44.22 47.54 8.35
C ASP A 897 44.98 46.51 7.50
N ALA A 898 44.33 45.99 6.44
CA ALA A 898 44.96 45.05 5.52
C ALA A 898 46.05 45.71 4.65
N GLU A 899 45.89 46.98 4.29
CA GLU A 899 46.89 47.78 3.56
C GLU A 899 48.10 48.09 4.46
N ASP A 900 47.87 48.44 5.74
CA ASP A 900 48.91 48.74 6.73
C ASP A 900 49.77 47.52 7.10
N VAL A 901 49.16 46.33 7.18
CA VAL A 901 49.87 45.06 7.41
C VAL A 901 50.55 44.53 6.12
N GLY A 902 50.39 45.22 4.98
CA GLY A 902 51.01 44.87 3.70
C GLY A 902 50.31 43.72 2.95
N ASN A 903 49.12 43.29 3.36
CA ASN A 903 48.36 42.21 2.72
C ASN A 903 47.53 42.72 1.52
N GLN A 904 48.23 43.00 0.42
CA GLN A 904 47.64 43.55 -0.81
C GLN A 904 46.55 42.68 -1.44
N LYS A 905 46.58 41.35 -1.23
CA LYS A 905 45.55 40.44 -1.76
C LYS A 905 44.22 40.62 -1.01
N LYS A 906 44.26 40.68 0.32
CA LYS A 906 43.07 40.89 1.16
C LYS A 906 42.47 42.28 0.92
N ALA A 907 43.30 43.32 0.83
CA ALA A 907 42.85 44.68 0.53
C ALA A 907 42.10 44.78 -0.83
N ARG A 908 42.57 44.10 -1.87
CA ARG A 908 41.88 44.05 -3.17
C ARG A 908 40.52 43.34 -3.10
N GLN A 909 40.44 42.20 -2.41
CA GLN A 909 39.17 41.47 -2.25
C GLN A 909 38.11 42.29 -1.51
N ILE A 910 38.53 43.01 -0.46
CA ILE A 910 37.65 43.90 0.30
C ILE A 910 37.19 45.08 -0.58
N ARG A 911 38.11 45.66 -1.37
CA ARG A 911 37.76 46.73 -2.33
C ARG A 911 36.71 46.29 -3.33
N ASP A 912 36.87 45.12 -3.95
CA ASP A 912 35.89 44.60 -4.91
C ASP A 912 34.50 44.41 -4.25
N ARG A 913 34.47 43.94 -2.99
CA ARG A 913 33.23 43.80 -2.21
C ARG A 913 32.59 45.16 -1.91
N VAL A 914 33.38 46.15 -1.49
CA VAL A 914 32.93 47.52 -1.24
C VAL A 914 32.36 48.14 -2.52
N ASP A 915 33.00 47.93 -3.67
CA ASP A 915 32.52 48.45 -4.96
C ASP A 915 31.16 47.84 -5.35
N VAL A 916 30.94 46.55 -5.10
CA VAL A 916 29.63 45.90 -5.33
C VAL A 916 28.57 46.47 -4.40
N LEU A 917 28.87 46.57 -3.10
CA LEU A 917 27.94 47.12 -2.10
C LEU A 917 27.57 48.58 -2.40
N ASN A 918 28.54 49.39 -2.82
CA ASN A 918 28.29 50.79 -3.20
C ASN A 918 27.37 50.90 -4.42
N ARG A 919 27.49 49.99 -5.40
CA ARG A 919 26.56 49.96 -6.56
C ARG A 919 25.15 49.56 -6.12
N GLU A 920 25.02 48.58 -5.23
CA GLU A 920 23.71 48.21 -4.69
C GLU A 920 23.08 49.35 -3.89
N LEU A 921 23.88 49.99 -3.02
CA LEU A 921 23.46 51.10 -2.17
C LEU A 921 22.98 52.30 -3.00
N ALA A 922 23.66 52.62 -4.09
CA ALA A 922 23.23 53.68 -5.01
C ALA A 922 21.82 53.41 -5.55
N ILE A 923 21.53 52.18 -5.96
CA ILE A 923 20.21 51.82 -6.48
C ILE A 923 19.16 51.77 -5.35
N ASP A 924 19.51 51.30 -4.16
CA ASP A 924 18.60 51.31 -3.00
C ASP A 924 18.22 52.76 -2.61
N ILE A 925 19.16 53.71 -2.70
CA ILE A 925 18.90 55.14 -2.48
C ILE A 925 17.99 55.72 -3.58
N GLU A 926 18.18 55.32 -4.84
CA GLU A 926 17.30 55.72 -5.93
C GLU A 926 15.86 55.20 -5.71
N GLU A 927 15.72 53.93 -5.31
CA GLU A 927 14.42 53.35 -4.98
C GLU A 927 13.78 54.05 -3.77
N TRP A 928 14.55 54.31 -2.73
CA TRP A 928 14.09 55.04 -1.55
C TRP A 928 13.57 56.42 -1.90
N THR A 929 14.31 57.14 -2.75
CA THR A 929 13.90 58.46 -3.25
C THR A 929 12.61 58.38 -4.07
N ALA A 930 12.47 57.37 -4.94
CA ALA A 930 11.25 57.17 -5.71
C ALA A 930 10.03 56.87 -4.81
N ARG A 931 10.19 55.96 -3.83
CA ARG A 931 9.13 55.60 -2.87
C ARG A 931 8.74 56.76 -1.97
N TYR A 932 9.71 57.54 -1.49
CA TYR A 932 9.45 58.74 -0.70
C TYR A 932 8.66 59.78 -1.50
N ARG A 933 9.02 59.99 -2.78
CA ARG A 933 8.26 60.88 -3.69
C ARG A 933 6.82 60.40 -3.87
N TYR A 934 6.58 59.09 -3.99
CA TYR A 934 5.21 58.57 -4.06
C TYR A 934 4.41 58.82 -2.77
N ALA A 935 5.04 58.68 -1.60
CA ALA A 935 4.42 59.00 -0.32
C ALA A 935 4.04 60.47 -0.22
N GLU A 936 4.96 61.37 -0.56
CA GLU A 936 4.72 62.81 -0.55
C GLU A 936 3.58 63.21 -1.51
N GLN A 937 3.60 62.70 -2.75
CA GLN A 937 2.55 62.94 -3.73
C GLN A 937 1.20 62.36 -3.29
N SER A 938 1.20 61.17 -2.68
CA SER A 938 -0.01 60.52 -2.16
C SER A 938 -0.67 61.34 -1.04
N VAL A 939 0.12 61.93 -0.13
CA VAL A 939 -0.39 62.87 0.89
C VAL A 939 -1.01 64.10 0.25
N SER A 940 -0.34 64.71 -0.73
CA SER A 940 -0.83 65.92 -1.39
C SER A 940 -2.17 65.72 -2.11
N GLN A 941 -2.44 64.49 -2.58
CA GLN A 941 -3.64 64.12 -3.32
C GLN A 941 -4.73 63.47 -2.45
N LEU A 942 -4.46 63.21 -1.16
CA LEU A 942 -5.34 62.44 -0.27
C LEU A 942 -6.74 63.06 -0.14
N ASN A 943 -6.83 64.37 0.06
CA ASN A 943 -8.12 65.06 0.20
C ASN A 943 -8.98 64.93 -1.07
N ALA A 944 -8.39 65.16 -2.23
CA ALA A 944 -9.09 65.04 -3.51
C ALA A 944 -9.49 63.58 -3.83
N TYR A 945 -8.66 62.60 -3.43
CA TYR A 945 -8.99 61.18 -3.53
C TYR A 945 -10.17 60.79 -2.64
N LEU A 946 -10.22 61.27 -1.39
CA LEU A 946 -11.34 61.03 -0.47
C LEU A 946 -12.64 61.63 -0.99
N GLU A 947 -12.60 62.84 -1.56
CA GLU A 947 -13.76 63.47 -2.21
C GLU A 947 -14.24 62.71 -3.45
N ALA A 948 -13.31 62.23 -4.29
CA ALA A 948 -13.64 61.42 -5.46
C ALA A 948 -14.25 60.07 -5.04
N LYS A 949 -13.74 59.46 -3.99
CA LYS A 949 -14.29 58.22 -3.42
C LYS A 949 -15.69 58.41 -2.85
N ALA A 950 -15.92 59.48 -2.09
CA ALA A 950 -17.23 59.77 -1.51
C ALA A 950 -18.34 59.96 -2.58
N LYS A 951 -17.97 60.33 -3.81
CA LYS A 951 -18.89 60.42 -4.96
C LYS A 951 -19.21 59.06 -5.59
N VAL A 952 -18.37 58.05 -5.38
CA VAL A 952 -18.51 56.70 -5.95
C VAL A 952 -19.20 55.74 -4.97
N ASP A 953 -18.94 55.85 -3.66
CA ASP A 953 -19.49 54.97 -2.63
C ASP A 953 -20.75 55.56 -1.95
N GLY A 954 -21.92 55.14 -2.40
CA GLY A 954 -23.19 55.34 -1.69
C GLY A 954 -23.49 54.27 -0.61
N ASN A 955 -22.57 53.34 -0.32
CA ASN A 955 -22.75 52.22 0.61
C ASN A 955 -21.46 51.92 1.42
N ASN A 956 -21.63 51.53 2.68
CA ASN A 956 -20.59 51.14 3.66
C ASN A 956 -19.71 49.96 3.19
N LEU A 957 -18.69 50.21 2.37
CA LEU A 957 -17.57 49.28 2.16
C LEU A 957 -16.39 49.69 3.07
N PRO A 958 -15.88 48.79 3.94
CA PRO A 958 -14.73 49.07 4.78
C PRO A 958 -13.47 49.30 3.92
N VAL A 959 -12.73 50.35 4.25
CA VAL A 959 -11.47 50.70 3.58
C VAL A 959 -10.35 49.84 4.17
N PRO A 960 -9.49 49.22 3.36
CA PRO A 960 -8.22 48.73 3.86
C PRO A 960 -7.24 49.90 3.94
N LEU A 961 -6.59 50.03 5.10
CA LEU A 961 -5.39 50.84 5.30
C LEU A 961 -5.54 52.38 5.20
N LEU A 962 -6.64 52.93 5.69
CA LEU A 962 -6.56 54.23 6.38
C LEU A 962 -6.85 53.95 7.84
N THR A 963 -5.90 54.29 8.71
CA THR A 963 -6.18 54.46 10.14
C THR A 963 -7.47 55.27 10.30
N ALA A 964 -8.18 55.12 11.42
CA ALA A 964 -9.37 55.93 11.73
C ALA A 964 -9.09 57.45 11.80
N GLY A 965 -7.85 57.87 11.54
CA GLY A 965 -7.40 59.25 11.55
C GLY A 965 -7.86 60.04 10.34
N THR A 966 -8.18 61.30 10.60
CA THR A 966 -8.58 62.27 9.58
C THR A 966 -7.41 62.55 8.62
N ALA A 967 -7.69 63.05 7.40
CA ALA A 967 -6.64 63.43 6.45
C ALA A 967 -5.67 64.50 7.01
N SER A 968 -6.07 65.23 8.06
CA SER A 968 -5.22 66.15 8.84
C SER A 968 -4.20 65.46 9.76
N GLU A 969 -4.43 64.21 10.16
CA GLU A 969 -3.56 63.42 11.04
C GLU A 969 -2.49 62.63 10.27
N LEU A 970 -2.77 62.30 9.01
CA LEU A 970 -1.83 61.59 8.13
C LEU A 970 -0.83 62.56 7.50
N LYS A 971 0.34 62.70 8.14
CA LYS A 971 1.47 63.48 7.61
C LYS A 971 2.64 62.56 7.30
N VAL A 972 3.27 62.78 6.15
CA VAL A 972 4.59 62.23 5.85
C VAL A 972 5.60 63.30 6.24
N THR A 973 6.36 63.07 7.30
CA THR A 973 7.46 63.94 7.76
C THR A 973 8.78 63.18 7.64
N LEU A 974 9.85 63.92 7.29
CA LEU A 974 11.20 63.42 7.37
C LEU A 974 11.86 64.06 8.60
N GLU A 975 12.16 63.24 9.61
CA GLU A 975 12.71 63.68 10.88
C GLU A 975 14.07 63.03 11.11
N GLU A 976 15.05 63.82 11.59
CA GLU A 976 16.32 63.26 12.04
C GLU A 976 16.09 62.56 13.38
N ALA A 977 16.23 61.24 13.39
CA ALA A 977 15.98 60.42 14.56
C ALA A 977 17.08 59.37 14.76
N HIS A 978 17.34 59.07 16.03
CA HIS A 978 18.13 57.93 16.48
C HIS A 978 17.64 56.60 15.87
N GLU A 979 18.57 55.71 15.55
CA GLU A 979 18.31 54.41 14.88
C GLU A 979 17.25 53.57 15.61
N PHE A 980 17.22 53.64 16.94
CA PHE A 980 16.23 52.95 17.76
C PHE A 980 14.77 53.39 17.47
N ALA A 981 14.55 54.68 17.16
CA ALA A 981 13.22 55.18 16.82
C ALA A 981 12.75 54.65 15.46
N LEU A 982 13.67 54.50 14.50
CA LEU A 982 13.38 53.87 13.21
C LEU A 982 13.01 52.38 13.39
N LEU A 983 13.77 51.65 14.22
CA LEU A 983 13.47 50.25 14.54
C LEU A 983 12.08 50.10 15.18
N ASP A 984 11.76 50.96 16.15
CA ASP A 984 10.46 50.97 16.81
C ASP A 984 9.33 51.21 15.81
N GLN A 985 9.45 52.24 14.95
CA GLN A 985 8.46 52.55 13.94
C GLN A 985 8.24 51.40 12.96
N ILE A 986 9.31 50.73 12.49
CA ILE A 986 9.21 49.56 11.61
C ILE A 986 8.42 48.43 12.30
N THR A 987 8.76 48.13 13.55
CA THR A 987 8.11 47.05 14.30
C THR A 987 6.64 47.33 14.63
N GLN A 988 6.29 48.58 14.98
CA GLN A 988 4.89 48.95 15.23
C GLN A 988 4.06 48.96 13.95
N MET A 989 4.62 49.46 12.84
CA MET A 989 3.93 49.46 11.55
C MET A 989 3.65 48.06 11.00
N ALA A 990 4.44 47.06 11.39
CA ALA A 990 4.24 45.67 10.99
C ALA A 990 2.95 45.04 11.54
N ASP A 991 2.37 45.62 12.60
CA ASP A 991 1.07 45.21 13.16
C ASP A 991 -0.11 45.72 12.32
N PHE A 992 0.04 46.91 11.72
CA PHE A 992 -1.01 47.57 10.95
C PHE A 992 -0.93 47.27 9.45
N VAL A 993 0.26 46.95 8.93
CA VAL A 993 0.52 46.79 7.50
C VAL A 993 1.02 45.38 7.20
N THR A 994 0.14 44.54 6.65
CA THR A 994 0.49 43.19 6.24
C THR A 994 1.59 43.19 5.17
N GLY A 995 2.60 42.33 5.35
CA GLY A 995 3.69 42.15 4.37
C GLY A 995 5.00 42.91 4.68
N PHE A 996 5.03 43.75 5.72
CA PHE A 996 6.22 44.55 6.09
C PHE A 996 6.93 44.12 7.38
N ARG A 997 6.75 42.87 7.82
CA ARG A 997 7.48 42.33 8.97
C ARG A 997 8.98 42.23 8.66
N ASN A 998 9.80 42.96 9.41
CA ASN A 998 11.25 42.93 9.31
C ASN A 998 11.86 42.29 10.56
N ARG A 999 12.13 40.98 10.45
CA ARG A 999 12.66 40.18 11.56
C ARG A 999 14.04 40.65 12.01
N GLU A 1000 14.86 41.16 11.11
CA GLU A 1000 16.21 41.63 11.46
C GLU A 1000 16.14 42.88 12.34
N ALA A 1001 15.29 43.85 11.95
CA ALA A 1001 15.02 45.04 12.74
C ALA A 1001 14.41 44.70 14.12
N GLU A 1002 13.50 43.73 14.18
CA GLU A 1002 12.88 43.26 15.41
C GLU A 1002 13.89 42.59 16.36
N LEU A 1003 14.75 41.72 15.82
CA LEU A 1003 15.81 41.07 16.60
C LEU A 1003 16.84 42.08 17.11
N GLU A 1004 17.20 43.07 16.30
CA GLU A 1004 18.11 44.12 16.72
C GLU A 1004 17.51 44.99 17.83
N LYS A 1005 16.24 45.41 17.67
CA LYS A 1005 15.49 46.12 18.70
C LYS A 1005 15.47 45.34 20.02
N ASN A 1006 15.13 44.05 19.96
CA ASN A 1006 15.10 43.18 21.13
C ASN A 1006 16.49 43.01 21.76
N THR A 1007 17.55 42.99 20.94
CA THR A 1007 18.94 42.92 21.42
C THR A 1007 19.35 44.21 22.12
N ILE A 1008 19.02 45.38 21.57
CA ILE A 1008 19.30 46.69 22.16
C ILE A 1008 18.57 46.82 23.51
N LEU A 1009 17.28 46.51 23.54
CA LEU A 1009 16.48 46.53 24.77
C LEU A 1009 17.02 45.54 25.81
N SER A 1010 17.39 44.33 25.40
CA SER A 1010 17.96 43.32 26.30
C SER A 1010 19.31 43.75 26.90
N ARG A 1011 20.16 44.43 26.12
CA ARG A 1011 21.43 45.00 26.63
C ARG A 1011 21.18 46.12 27.64
N MET A 1012 20.21 46.99 27.37
CA MET A 1012 19.79 48.04 28.29
C MET A 1012 19.26 47.43 29.62
N LEU A 1013 18.41 46.41 29.54
CA LEU A 1013 17.88 45.72 30.73
C LEU A 1013 19.03 45.10 31.56
N ALA A 1014 19.95 44.39 30.90
CA ALA A 1014 21.11 43.78 31.56
C ALA A 1014 22.02 44.81 32.24
N ALA A 1015 22.31 45.95 31.59
CA ALA A 1015 23.13 47.02 32.16
C ALA A 1015 22.50 47.66 33.41
N ASN A 1016 21.19 47.55 33.56
CA ASN A 1016 20.42 48.06 34.71
C ASN A 1016 20.08 46.99 35.75
N GLY A 1017 20.62 45.77 35.61
CA GLY A 1017 20.40 44.67 36.56
C GLY A 1017 19.03 44.03 36.47
N VAL A 1018 18.28 44.26 35.38
CA VAL A 1018 16.99 43.61 35.08
C VAL A 1018 17.26 42.38 34.20
N LYS A 1019 16.54 41.29 34.44
CA LYS A 1019 16.70 40.05 33.64
C LYS A 1019 16.23 40.31 32.19
N PRO A 1020 17.00 39.94 31.16
CA PRO A 1020 16.60 40.14 29.74
C PRO A 1020 15.46 39.19 29.32
N PHE A 1021 14.24 39.48 29.77
CA PHE A 1021 13.08 38.58 29.61
C PHE A 1021 12.61 38.46 28.15
N LEU A 1022 12.85 39.47 27.30
CA LEU A 1022 12.47 39.46 25.87
C LEU A 1022 13.06 38.25 25.11
N LEU A 1023 14.24 37.74 25.52
CA LEU A 1023 14.89 36.58 24.90
C LEU A 1023 14.30 35.23 25.38
N THR A 1024 13.43 35.24 26.38
CA THR A 1024 12.80 34.05 26.96
C THR A 1024 11.33 33.88 26.58
N LEU A 1025 10.71 34.92 26.02
CA LEU A 1025 9.31 34.92 25.57
C LEU A 1025 9.17 34.23 24.19
N SER A 1026 7.94 33.85 23.84
CA SER A 1026 7.61 33.44 22.47
C SER A 1026 7.72 34.64 21.50
N ASP A 1027 7.93 34.39 20.22
CA ASP A 1027 8.11 35.45 19.21
C ASP A 1027 6.98 36.50 19.25
N GLU A 1028 5.72 36.07 19.38
CA GLU A 1028 4.56 36.98 19.47
C GLU A 1028 4.56 37.83 20.76
N HIS A 1029 4.84 37.22 21.91
CA HIS A 1029 4.91 37.95 23.18
C HIS A 1029 6.14 38.86 23.27
N ALA A 1030 7.27 38.47 22.66
CA ALA A 1030 8.48 39.27 22.59
C ALA A 1030 8.27 40.52 21.72
N HIS A 1031 7.51 40.40 20.63
CA HIS A 1031 7.13 41.52 19.76
C HIS A 1031 6.26 42.54 20.50
N GLU A 1032 5.16 42.10 21.14
CA GLU A 1032 4.26 42.98 21.90
C GLU A 1032 4.98 43.65 23.07
N ALA A 1033 5.70 42.88 23.89
CA ALA A 1033 6.45 43.43 25.02
C ALA A 1033 7.59 44.36 24.58
N GLY A 1034 8.24 44.05 23.45
CA GLY A 1034 9.27 44.87 22.83
C GLY A 1034 8.73 46.22 22.34
N ASN A 1035 7.55 46.23 21.70
CA ASN A 1035 6.85 47.44 21.26
C ASN A 1035 6.37 48.31 22.42
N LEU A 1036 5.85 47.70 23.48
CA LEU A 1036 5.44 48.43 24.69
C LEU A 1036 6.64 49.09 25.38
N LEU A 1037 7.74 48.35 25.51
CA LEU A 1037 8.94 48.85 26.16
C LEU A 1037 9.61 49.99 25.38
N SER A 1038 9.68 49.89 24.06
CA SER A 1038 10.23 50.95 23.22
C SER A 1038 9.36 52.20 23.21
N ALA A 1039 8.03 52.06 23.14
CA ALA A 1039 7.12 53.20 23.22
C ALA A 1039 7.27 53.95 24.55
N LEU A 1040 7.35 53.21 25.67
CA LEU A 1040 7.64 53.77 27.00
C LEU A 1040 8.97 54.53 27.07
N LEU A 1041 10.01 53.94 26.50
CA LEU A 1041 11.34 54.55 26.48
C LEU A 1041 11.36 55.85 25.68
N LEU A 1042 10.76 55.85 24.49
CA LEU A 1042 10.72 57.01 23.60
C LEU A 1042 9.82 58.15 24.12
N GLN A 1043 8.82 57.84 24.95
CA GLN A 1043 7.99 58.85 25.61
C GLN A 1043 8.71 59.52 26.79
N GLN A 1044 9.50 58.79 27.57
CA GLN A 1044 10.09 59.30 28.82
C GLN A 1044 11.53 59.80 28.70
N VAL A 1045 12.26 59.36 27.67
CA VAL A 1045 13.67 59.72 27.47
C VAL A 1045 13.79 60.74 26.35
N LYS A 1046 14.45 61.87 26.63
CA LYS A 1046 14.74 62.88 25.60
C LYS A 1046 15.70 62.30 24.57
N HIS A 1047 15.52 62.69 23.31
CA HIS A 1047 16.31 62.20 22.19
C HIS A 1047 17.83 62.23 22.40
N ARG A 1048 18.34 63.28 23.05
CA ARG A 1048 19.77 63.48 23.31
C ARG A 1048 20.35 62.52 24.35
N ASP A 1049 19.52 62.01 25.25
CA ASP A 1049 19.93 61.13 26.36
C ASP A 1049 19.68 59.65 26.03
N LEU A 1050 19.03 59.36 24.90
CA LEU A 1050 18.59 58.02 24.50
C LEU A 1050 19.78 57.05 24.33
N ASP A 1051 20.87 57.51 23.71
CA ASP A 1051 22.09 56.72 23.54
C ASP A 1051 22.75 56.35 24.87
N ASP A 1052 22.79 57.29 25.82
CA ASP A 1052 23.39 57.08 27.13
C ASP A 1052 22.51 56.16 28.00
N VAL A 1053 21.19 56.20 27.84
CA VAL A 1053 20.26 55.27 28.52
C VAL A 1053 20.33 53.86 27.89
N LEU A 1054 20.30 53.74 26.57
CA LEU A 1054 20.36 52.45 25.86
C LEU A 1054 21.70 51.73 26.05
N SER A 1055 22.80 52.48 26.10
CA SER A 1055 24.14 51.94 26.39
C SER A 1055 24.39 51.67 27.88
N GLY A 1056 23.46 52.07 28.76
CA GLY A 1056 23.53 51.85 30.21
C GLY A 1056 24.51 52.79 30.95
N ARG A 1057 24.99 53.86 30.31
CA ARG A 1057 25.80 54.90 30.96
C ARG A 1057 24.97 55.72 31.94
N THR A 1058 23.73 56.01 31.57
CA THR A 1058 22.71 56.59 32.45
C THR A 1058 21.81 55.46 32.93
N LYS A 1059 21.77 55.25 34.25
CA LYS A 1059 20.94 54.19 34.84
C LYS A 1059 19.46 54.54 34.77
N LEU A 1060 18.60 53.55 34.54
CA LEU A 1060 17.14 53.67 34.54
C LEU A 1060 16.58 54.18 35.88
N SER A 1061 17.35 54.10 36.98
CA SER A 1061 17.02 54.73 38.26
C SER A 1061 16.85 56.26 38.19
N ALA A 1062 17.37 56.92 37.15
CA ALA A 1062 17.13 58.33 36.87
C ALA A 1062 15.70 58.61 36.35
N TYR A 1063 14.97 57.56 35.95
CA TYR A 1063 13.59 57.60 35.45
C TYR A 1063 12.70 56.68 36.31
N PRO A 1064 12.19 57.17 37.45
CA PRO A 1064 11.48 56.35 38.44
C PRO A 1064 10.21 55.68 37.89
N GLN A 1065 9.46 56.40 37.05
CA GLN A 1065 8.23 55.90 36.43
C GLN A 1065 8.50 54.76 35.44
N LEU A 1066 9.58 54.85 34.65
CA LEU A 1066 10.02 53.79 33.73
C LEU A 1066 10.41 52.52 34.51
N THR A 1067 11.10 52.68 35.65
CA THR A 1067 11.55 51.57 36.50
C THR A 1067 10.38 50.82 37.15
N GLU A 1068 9.31 51.53 37.53
CA GLU A 1068 8.11 50.94 38.13
C GLU A 1068 7.32 50.12 37.10
N LYS A 1069 7.12 50.66 35.89
CA LYS A 1069 6.41 49.97 34.80
C LYS A 1069 7.20 48.79 34.22
N LEU A 1070 8.54 48.88 34.19
CA LEU A 1070 9.41 47.76 33.82
C LEU A 1070 9.26 46.54 34.73
N LYS A 1071 9.11 46.75 36.04
CA LYS A 1071 8.84 45.66 36.99
C LYS A 1071 7.46 45.04 36.78
N ALA A 1072 6.47 45.83 36.39
CA ALA A 1072 5.13 45.31 36.06
C ALA A 1072 5.15 44.44 34.80
N LEU A 1073 5.92 44.84 33.77
CA LEU A 1073 6.13 44.05 32.55
C LEU A 1073 6.90 42.75 32.80
N GLU A 1074 7.84 42.72 33.75
CA GLU A 1074 8.56 41.49 34.14
C GLU A 1074 7.63 40.43 34.78
N THR A 1075 6.54 40.86 35.40
CA THR A 1075 5.59 39.98 36.13
C THR A 1075 4.37 39.53 35.34
N ALA A 1076 4.08 40.14 34.19
CA ALA A 1076 2.90 39.82 33.38
C ALA A 1076 3.05 38.46 32.68
N THR A 1077 2.03 37.59 32.77
CA THR A 1077 2.10 36.21 32.25
C THR A 1077 1.03 35.82 31.22
N ASP A 1078 0.03 36.68 30.98
CA ASP A 1078 -1.05 36.46 30.00
C ASP A 1078 -1.30 37.70 29.11
N THR A 1079 -1.70 37.46 27.86
CA THR A 1079 -2.10 38.43 26.83
C THR A 1079 -3.13 39.47 27.32
N GLY A 1080 -4.09 39.06 28.17
CA GLY A 1080 -5.07 39.97 28.76
C GLY A 1080 -4.47 41.01 29.73
N GLU A 1081 -3.39 40.66 30.44
CA GLU A 1081 -2.69 41.58 31.36
C GLU A 1081 -1.81 42.58 30.59
N LEU A 1082 -1.18 42.15 29.48
CA LEU A 1082 -0.40 43.00 28.58
C LEU A 1082 -1.28 44.06 27.88
N LEU A 1083 -2.47 43.66 27.39
CA LEU A 1083 -3.46 44.57 26.81
C LEU A 1083 -4.03 45.56 27.83
N ALA A 1084 -4.25 45.14 29.08
CA ALA A 1084 -4.69 46.03 30.16
C ALA A 1084 -3.62 47.09 30.49
N LEU A 1085 -2.35 46.71 30.56
CA LEU A 1085 -1.21 47.63 30.72
C LEU A 1085 -1.11 48.62 29.56
N GLN A 1086 -1.34 48.19 28.32
CA GLN A 1086 -1.37 49.05 27.14
C GLN A 1086 -2.46 50.13 27.24
N SER A 1087 -3.65 49.77 27.73
CA SER A 1087 -4.76 50.71 27.92
C SER A 1087 -4.52 51.73 29.05
N GLU A 1088 -3.88 51.33 30.15
CA GLU A 1088 -3.44 52.24 31.21
C GLU A 1088 -2.36 53.22 30.73
N LEU A 1089 -1.46 52.76 29.85
CA LEU A 1089 -0.33 53.55 29.35
C LEU A 1089 -0.75 54.64 28.35
N LEU A 1090 -1.71 54.36 27.47
CA LEU A 1090 -2.28 55.36 26.55
C LEU A 1090 -2.98 56.50 27.30
N SER A 1091 -3.54 56.25 28.49
CA SER A 1091 -4.23 57.26 29.31
C SER A 1091 -3.31 58.30 29.99
N LEU A 1092 -1.99 58.06 30.03
CA LEU A 1092 -1.02 58.96 30.64
C LEU A 1092 -0.57 60.08 29.68
N GLY A 1093 -0.62 59.85 28.36
CA GLY A 1093 -0.27 60.84 27.34
C GLY A 1093 -1.24 62.01 27.23
N GLU A 1094 -2.49 61.86 27.65
CA GLU A 1094 -3.47 62.95 27.67
C GLU A 1094 -3.27 63.94 28.83
N ASN A 1095 -2.53 63.56 29.87
CA ASN A 1095 -2.33 64.41 31.05
C ASN A 1095 -1.12 65.36 30.95
N GLU A 1096 -0.15 65.12 30.05
CA GLU A 1096 1.01 66.02 29.89
C GLU A 1096 0.79 67.19 28.91
N GLN A 1097 -0.26 67.18 28.09
CA GLN A 1097 -0.61 68.35 27.27
C GLN A 1097 -1.18 69.53 28.07
N THR A 1098 -1.36 69.39 29.39
CA THR A 1098 -1.78 70.50 30.27
C THR A 1098 -0.63 71.29 30.91
N LEU A 1099 0.65 70.98 30.62
CA LEU A 1099 1.79 71.63 31.28
C LEU A 1099 2.79 72.36 30.36
N THR A 1100 2.52 72.55 29.07
CA THR A 1100 3.41 73.34 28.18
C THR A 1100 2.73 74.50 27.44
N HIS A 1101 1.58 74.99 27.92
CA HIS A 1101 1.15 76.37 27.65
C HIS A 1101 1.61 77.28 28.79
N ASN A 1102 2.86 77.72 28.73
CA ASN A 1102 3.35 79.00 29.28
C ASN A 1102 4.84 79.12 28.97
N ASN A 1103 5.13 79.66 27.78
CA ASN A 1103 6.19 80.65 27.52
C ASN A 1103 6.40 80.74 25.99
N GLU A 1104 5.41 81.35 25.32
CA GLU A 1104 5.78 82.33 24.30
C GLU A 1104 6.41 83.51 25.06
N GLU A 1105 7.72 83.73 24.89
CA GLU A 1105 8.30 85.06 24.69
C GLU A 1105 9.84 84.99 24.59
N THR A 1106 10.35 85.51 23.47
CA THR A 1106 11.70 86.09 23.25
C THR A 1106 12.87 85.08 23.16
N PHE A 1107 13.68 85.01 22.09
CA PHE A 1107 14.29 86.04 21.25
C PHE A 1107 14.73 85.45 19.89
N ALA A 1108 14.62 86.30 18.87
CA ALA A 1108 15.49 86.50 17.69
C ALA A 1108 15.93 85.33 16.81
#